data_AF-A0A2H3DRY8-F1
#
_entry.id   AF-A0A2H3DRY8-F1
#
_cell.length_a   1.000
_cell.length_b   1.000
_cell.length_c   1.000
_cell.angle_alpha   90.00
_cell.angle_beta   90.00
_cell.angle_gamma   90.00
#
_symmetry.space_group_name_H-M   'P 1'
#
loop_
_entity.id
_entity.type
_entity.pdbx_description
1 polymer ?
#
loop_
_entity_poly.entity_id
_entity_poly.type
_entity_poly.pdbx_seq_one_letter_code
_entity_poly.pdbx_strand_id
1 'polypeptide(L)'
;MDVDRPGDTNISPEKGKQPVVTAVSAFPSDDTDMETDADINISSSDNRSFIHHLFDKGVKLSTNIVAHDSAVQKLFDNQEISWGVQWELARGVSTDCWTWDEVKDKLLSSDSLRGTEEEVLFKVASIMKNQRFSEASLEYKIGKQMRLEQLALMENRGRGLGPMGDFQGETHWYGGRIQQIGHLIQINKKDFKVELQPLEMRKSTRFTRYLGSRRVLQLRVSENLLMKAETEVRQFLARKFVLCGRVFVPWVPKEGSLYLVEGNENYERTGHQKWCGDQYRLSYPAILEWHNPALLNSKQPIAKYVTRNTLGLSTSVPGLIFEERNILEIADKTTPDWNGEGKPSAEQLMTDGCGFINESALRSLTTLLGLSVMPTAVQGRIAGSKGLWIRHPSDFDDEHKIWIRPSQKKINYERLDYSHRILDIVSTGYPSSSSTLSAQSIPNLSFNGVPQAVLVELLKEGLTRTVDPLIEKKGRFSDASLWTAVNHAGGVSSARVQRLAGGLARVLGYTRREWHDPAVYDDKRDDDKKVPDDYTEEQSLSVCTGRKEYSGAPLSVYEVALDLIQAGFTPSKSHYLREKMKYVIDQSIKSAIEGFHVSLPEGKSAEAYVIPDPTGLLRPREIFYYSSKAILDKELNKEFNIVEGDVLIGRYPIRLASDIQKVRAVDIPALHEYKNVIVVSVQGDRSLMTLLSGGDFDGDVCFLLWLASLVQGFQDKPLSAPPKDFMEMHFERDIQSVVQFQDCVEKNQRTQSDFVDILMTGLTKGMVGLYSMFHDKSVRKYGYDNDQSILLAYM
;
A
#
# COMPACT_ATOMS: atom_id res chain seq x y z
N MET A 1 54.64 43.08 19.47
CA MET A 1 55.38 41.89 19.02
C MET A 1 54.39 40.99 18.28
N ASP A 2 53.71 41.52 17.26
CA ASP A 2 54.19 41.82 15.89
C ASP A 2 54.16 40.52 15.06
N VAL A 3 53.09 40.28 14.28
CA VAL A 3 52.84 40.74 12.89
C VAL A 3 53.88 40.18 11.90
N ASP A 4 53.46 39.27 11.00
CA ASP A 4 53.58 39.45 9.54
C ASP A 4 52.97 38.29 8.69
N ARG A 5 52.25 38.69 7.64
CA ARG A 5 51.87 37.97 6.38
C ARG A 5 53.04 38.13 5.37
N PRO A 6 53.17 37.44 4.19
CA PRO A 6 52.17 37.16 3.13
C PRO A 6 52.39 35.80 2.38
N GLY A 7 51.68 35.35 1.33
CA GLY A 7 50.71 35.95 0.41
C GLY A 7 50.13 34.94 -0.59
N ASP A 8 49.22 35.44 -1.42
CA ASP A 8 48.48 34.76 -2.49
C ASP A 8 49.36 34.25 -3.65
N THR A 9 48.98 33.10 -4.23
CA THR A 9 49.10 32.89 -5.69
C THR A 9 47.88 32.14 -6.24
N ASN A 10 47.20 32.81 -7.16
CA ASN A 10 46.19 32.27 -8.06
C ASN A 10 46.77 31.16 -8.94
N ILE A 11 46.12 30.00 -8.99
CA ILE A 11 46.22 29.06 -10.12
C ILE A 11 44.80 28.63 -10.52
N SER A 12 44.44 28.95 -11.75
CA SER A 12 43.19 28.60 -12.42
C SER A 12 43.01 27.07 -12.53
N PRO A 13 41.79 26.52 -12.41
CA PRO A 13 41.55 25.14 -12.79
C PRO A 13 41.31 25.04 -14.31
N GLU A 14 42.12 24.20 -14.93
CA GLU A 14 42.01 23.77 -16.32
C GLU A 14 40.63 23.18 -16.65
N LYS A 15 40.20 23.44 -17.88
CA LYS A 15 39.02 22.85 -18.53
C LYS A 15 39.22 21.34 -18.70
N GLY A 16 38.73 20.55 -17.75
CA GLY A 16 38.50 19.11 -17.89
C GLY A 16 37.16 18.83 -18.58
N LYS A 17 37.22 18.17 -19.74
CA LYS A 17 36.10 17.83 -20.63
C LYS A 17 34.97 17.08 -19.91
N GLN A 18 33.76 17.64 -19.95
CA GLN A 18 32.52 16.91 -19.68
C GLN A 18 32.27 15.86 -20.78
N PRO A 19 31.88 14.62 -20.47
CA PRO A 19 31.37 13.70 -21.47
C PRO A 19 29.97 14.17 -21.89
N VAL A 20 29.86 14.57 -23.16
CA VAL A 20 28.62 14.85 -23.85
C VAL A 20 27.82 13.54 -23.92
N VAL A 21 26.76 13.43 -23.13
CA VAL A 21 25.75 12.38 -23.30
C VAL A 21 24.86 12.82 -24.46
N THR A 22 25.19 12.33 -25.65
CA THR A 22 24.39 12.53 -26.86
C THR A 22 23.08 11.78 -26.72
N ALA A 23 21.97 12.52 -26.64
CA ALA A 23 20.63 11.97 -26.73
C ALA A 23 20.43 11.38 -28.12
N VAL A 24 20.33 10.06 -28.22
CA VAL A 24 19.97 9.36 -29.46
C VAL A 24 18.49 9.04 -29.40
N SER A 25 17.72 9.75 -30.23
CA SER A 25 16.36 9.40 -30.63
C SER A 25 16.36 8.13 -31.47
N ALA A 26 15.55 7.13 -31.12
CA ALA A 26 15.24 6.05 -32.04
C ALA A 26 13.82 5.52 -31.78
N PHE A 27 12.88 6.03 -32.58
CA PHE A 27 11.68 5.28 -32.97
C PHE A 27 12.12 4.31 -34.09
N PRO A 28 11.76 3.01 -34.06
CA PRO A 28 12.02 2.13 -35.20
C PRO A 28 10.87 2.21 -36.20
N SER A 29 11.25 2.42 -37.46
CA SER A 29 10.50 2.09 -38.68
C SER A 29 10.92 0.70 -39.17
N ASP A 30 9.93 -0.07 -39.61
CA ASP A 30 9.85 -1.30 -40.43
C ASP A 30 11.09 -2.14 -40.85
N ASP A 31 10.81 -3.45 -40.81
CA ASP A 31 11.28 -4.61 -41.59
C ASP A 31 12.75 -5.06 -41.54
N THR A 32 13.00 -6.24 -40.94
CA THR A 32 13.34 -7.50 -41.65
C THR A 32 13.62 -8.66 -40.68
N ASP A 33 13.27 -9.87 -41.15
CA ASP A 33 13.11 -11.14 -40.44
C ASP A 33 14.37 -11.73 -39.76
N MET A 34 14.16 -12.43 -38.64
CA MET A 34 14.85 -13.70 -38.34
C MET A 34 14.10 -14.53 -37.28
N GLU A 35 14.03 -15.83 -37.57
CA GLU A 35 13.11 -16.86 -37.10
C GLU A 35 13.24 -17.25 -35.61
N THR A 36 12.10 -17.53 -34.96
CA THR A 36 12.01 -18.38 -33.77
C THR A 36 10.87 -19.39 -33.94
N ASP A 37 11.22 -20.67 -34.05
CA ASP A 37 10.29 -21.80 -34.06
C ASP A 37 9.67 -22.04 -32.67
N ALA A 38 8.34 -21.93 -32.61
CA ALA A 38 7.44 -22.82 -31.87
C ALA A 38 5.99 -22.45 -32.24
N ASP A 39 5.49 -23.08 -33.30
CA ASP A 39 4.17 -22.88 -33.89
C ASP A 39 3.00 -22.95 -32.89
N ILE A 40 2.33 -21.81 -32.70
CA ILE A 40 0.89 -21.78 -32.44
C ILE A 40 0.25 -21.24 -33.72
N ASN A 41 -0.41 -22.13 -34.44
CA ASN A 41 -1.09 -21.83 -35.69
C ASN A 41 -2.34 -20.97 -35.42
N ILE A 42 -2.18 -19.65 -35.33
CA ILE A 42 -3.27 -18.67 -35.31
C ILE A 42 -3.43 -18.16 -36.75
N SER A 43 -4.39 -18.71 -37.49
CA SER A 43 -4.71 -18.25 -38.84
C SER A 43 -5.34 -16.85 -38.82
N SER A 44 -4.63 -15.91 -39.46
CA SER A 44 -4.96 -14.57 -39.95
C SER A 44 -6.38 -13.97 -39.72
N SER A 45 -6.35 -12.70 -39.26
CA SER A 45 -7.32 -11.59 -39.45
C SER A 45 -8.25 -11.17 -38.30
N ASP A 46 -7.73 -11.00 -37.08
CA ASP A 46 -7.87 -9.75 -36.27
C ASP A 46 -7.10 -9.98 -34.95
N ASN A 47 -5.92 -9.37 -34.78
CA ASN A 47 -5.12 -9.51 -33.57
C ASN A 47 -5.65 -8.61 -32.42
N ARG A 48 -6.98 -8.47 -32.34
CA ARG A 48 -7.67 -7.53 -31.46
C ARG A 48 -8.27 -8.27 -30.28
N SER A 49 -7.91 -7.86 -29.08
CA SER A 49 -8.50 -8.38 -27.86
C SER A 49 -9.98 -7.98 -27.71
N PHE A 50 -10.67 -8.60 -26.75
CA PHE A 50 -12.02 -8.18 -26.36
C PHE A 50 -12.08 -6.69 -25.92
N ILE A 51 -10.98 -6.12 -25.43
CA ILE A 51 -10.92 -4.71 -24.99
C ILE A 51 -11.13 -3.79 -26.19
N HIS A 52 -10.46 -4.05 -27.30
CA HIS A 52 -10.61 -3.29 -28.55
C HIS A 52 -12.04 -3.40 -29.10
N HIS A 53 -12.57 -4.62 -29.14
CA HIS A 53 -13.95 -4.86 -29.56
C HIS A 53 -14.97 -4.07 -28.73
N LEU A 54 -14.75 -3.98 -27.41
CA LEU A 54 -15.64 -3.24 -26.53
C LEU A 54 -15.46 -1.71 -26.66
N PHE A 55 -14.23 -1.19 -26.71
CA PHE A 55 -13.97 0.23 -26.44
C PHE A 55 -13.39 1.06 -27.59
N ASP A 56 -12.99 0.49 -28.74
CA ASP A 56 -12.41 1.26 -29.86
C ASP A 56 -13.39 2.29 -30.45
N LYS A 57 -14.70 2.03 -30.35
CA LYS A 57 -15.77 2.96 -30.75
C LYS A 57 -16.19 3.93 -29.63
N GLY A 58 -15.35 4.11 -28.62
CA GLY A 58 -15.59 4.95 -27.45
C GLY A 58 -16.36 4.25 -26.32
N VAL A 59 -16.43 4.92 -25.18
CA VAL A 59 -17.08 4.50 -23.94
C VAL A 59 -18.57 4.84 -24.01
N LYS A 60 -19.40 3.81 -24.21
CA LYS A 60 -20.86 3.86 -24.35
C LYS A 60 -21.60 3.55 -23.06
N LEU A 61 -20.98 3.87 -21.91
CA LEU A 61 -21.63 3.84 -20.61
C LEU A 61 -22.53 5.07 -20.45
N SER A 62 -23.59 4.94 -19.64
CA SER A 62 -24.43 6.08 -19.29
C SER A 62 -23.64 7.11 -18.49
N THR A 63 -23.98 8.39 -18.68
CA THR A 63 -23.22 9.51 -18.13
C THR A 63 -23.76 9.95 -16.79
N ASN A 64 -22.88 10.14 -15.81
CA ASN A 64 -23.13 10.88 -14.58
C ASN A 64 -22.28 12.16 -14.58
N ILE A 65 -22.92 13.30 -14.38
CA ILE A 65 -22.22 14.59 -14.24
C ILE A 65 -21.91 14.77 -12.75
N VAL A 66 -20.63 14.76 -12.40
CA VAL A 66 -20.18 15.04 -11.03
C VAL A 66 -20.18 16.55 -10.81
N ALA A 67 -19.49 17.28 -11.69
CA ALA A 67 -19.48 18.73 -11.69
C ALA A 67 -18.99 19.21 -13.07
N HIS A 68 -19.86 19.90 -13.82
CA HIS A 68 -19.54 20.45 -15.13
C HIS A 68 -20.56 21.52 -15.54
N ASP A 69 -20.08 22.59 -16.15
CA ASP A 69 -20.89 23.56 -16.91
C ASP A 69 -20.18 23.92 -18.21
N SER A 70 -20.91 23.91 -19.33
CA SER A 70 -20.33 24.09 -20.66
C SER A 70 -19.79 25.51 -20.90
N ALA A 71 -20.37 26.54 -20.28
CA ALA A 71 -19.93 27.93 -20.44
C ALA A 71 -18.70 28.20 -19.57
N VAL A 72 -18.70 27.72 -18.32
CA VAL A 72 -17.54 27.81 -17.42
C VAL A 72 -16.37 27.00 -17.96
N GLN A 73 -16.61 25.81 -18.53
CA GLN A 73 -15.52 25.02 -19.11
C GLN A 73 -14.81 25.73 -20.27
N LYS A 74 -15.55 26.46 -21.10
CA LYS A 74 -14.96 27.31 -22.15
C LYS A 74 -14.12 28.43 -21.55
N LEU A 75 -14.56 29.03 -20.44
CA LEU A 75 -13.76 30.02 -19.73
C LEU A 75 -12.49 29.41 -19.14
N PHE A 76 -12.58 28.22 -18.52
CA PHE A 76 -11.40 27.50 -18.02
C PHE A 76 -10.37 27.27 -19.11
N ASP A 77 -10.78 26.80 -20.29
CA ASP A 77 -9.87 26.53 -21.40
C ASP A 77 -9.32 27.82 -22.01
N ASN A 78 -10.15 28.85 -22.21
CA ASN A 78 -9.72 30.16 -22.76
C ASN A 78 -8.79 30.92 -21.81
N GLN A 79 -9.00 30.75 -20.51
CA GLN A 79 -8.23 31.44 -19.48
C GLN A 79 -7.03 30.64 -18.95
N GLU A 80 -6.86 29.39 -19.42
CA GLU A 80 -5.84 28.43 -18.99
C GLU A 80 -5.87 28.19 -17.47
N ILE A 81 -7.06 28.03 -16.90
CA ILE A 81 -7.26 27.80 -15.47
C ILE A 81 -6.70 26.43 -15.09
N SER A 82 -5.72 26.38 -14.20
CA SER A 82 -5.03 25.15 -13.81
C SER A 82 -5.96 24.09 -13.20
N TRP A 83 -5.60 22.80 -13.34
CA TRP A 83 -6.50 21.71 -12.96
C TRP A 83 -6.84 21.69 -11.47
N GLY A 84 -5.87 21.98 -10.60
CA GLY A 84 -6.13 22.08 -9.15
C GLY A 84 -7.18 23.13 -8.82
N VAL A 85 -7.15 24.28 -9.50
CA VAL A 85 -8.16 25.34 -9.35
C VAL A 85 -9.51 24.87 -9.88
N GLN A 86 -9.55 24.21 -11.04
CA GLN A 86 -10.80 23.62 -11.55
C GLN A 86 -11.40 22.59 -10.59
N TRP A 87 -10.56 21.74 -9.99
CA TRP A 87 -10.98 20.76 -8.98
C TRP A 87 -11.63 21.44 -7.77
N GLU A 88 -10.98 22.47 -7.22
CA GLU A 88 -11.50 23.15 -6.03
C GLU A 88 -12.79 23.91 -6.30
N LEU A 89 -12.91 24.54 -7.47
CA LEU A 89 -14.16 25.17 -7.91
C LEU A 89 -15.28 24.13 -8.08
N ALA A 90 -14.98 23.02 -8.75
CA ALA A 90 -15.92 21.90 -8.90
C ALA A 90 -16.30 21.27 -7.55
N ARG A 91 -15.35 21.24 -6.60
CA ARG A 91 -15.59 20.76 -5.24
C ARG A 91 -16.65 21.59 -4.55
N GLY A 92 -16.47 22.91 -4.50
CA GLY A 92 -17.44 23.80 -3.87
C GLY A 92 -18.81 23.75 -4.54
N VAL A 93 -18.89 23.49 -5.86
CA VAL A 93 -20.18 23.22 -6.51
C VAL A 93 -20.78 21.89 -6.07
N SER A 94 -19.99 20.81 -6.03
CA SER A 94 -20.48 19.49 -5.62
C SER A 94 -20.94 19.42 -4.16
N THR A 95 -20.43 20.32 -3.31
CA THR A 95 -20.76 20.46 -1.89
C THR A 95 -21.70 21.64 -1.61
N ASP A 96 -22.33 22.20 -2.64
CA ASP A 96 -23.31 23.30 -2.52
C ASP A 96 -22.77 24.58 -1.82
N CYS A 97 -21.45 24.79 -1.81
CA CYS A 97 -20.81 26.00 -1.25
C CYS A 97 -20.92 27.22 -2.18
N TRP A 98 -21.01 26.99 -3.49
CA TRP A 98 -21.25 27.99 -4.52
C TRP A 98 -21.81 27.34 -5.80
N THR A 99 -22.32 28.14 -6.71
CA THR A 99 -22.90 27.69 -7.99
C THR A 99 -21.97 27.94 -9.17
N TRP A 100 -22.23 27.28 -10.32
CA TRP A 100 -21.49 27.56 -11.55
C TRP A 100 -21.66 28.99 -12.06
N ASP A 101 -22.81 29.63 -11.80
CA ASP A 101 -23.03 31.04 -12.16
C ASP A 101 -22.12 31.97 -11.35
N GLU A 102 -21.95 31.72 -10.05
CA GLU A 102 -21.02 32.49 -9.21
C GLU A 102 -19.56 32.28 -9.65
N VAL A 103 -19.18 31.05 -10.01
CA VAL A 103 -17.84 30.76 -10.57
C VAL A 103 -17.63 31.52 -11.88
N LYS A 104 -18.63 31.54 -12.75
CA LYS A 104 -18.60 32.27 -14.02
C LYS A 104 -18.42 33.77 -13.80
N ASP A 105 -19.17 34.37 -12.89
CA ASP A 105 -19.07 35.79 -12.57
C ASP A 105 -17.68 36.14 -12.03
N LYS A 106 -17.08 35.27 -11.21
CA LYS A 106 -15.72 35.44 -10.70
C LYS A 106 -14.67 35.40 -11.82
N LEU A 107 -14.76 34.44 -12.73
CA LEU A 107 -13.85 34.33 -13.88
C LEU A 107 -13.98 35.51 -14.86
N LEU A 108 -15.17 36.13 -14.97
CA LEU A 108 -15.39 37.27 -15.86
C LEU A 108 -15.01 38.61 -15.21
N SER A 109 -15.12 38.72 -13.90
CA SER A 109 -14.85 39.97 -13.16
C SER A 109 -13.39 40.17 -12.78
N SER A 110 -12.58 39.11 -12.72
CA SER A 110 -11.20 39.17 -12.25
C SER A 110 -10.33 38.03 -12.77
N ASP A 111 -9.05 38.32 -13.01
CA ASP A 111 -8.02 37.31 -13.30
C ASP A 111 -7.46 36.61 -12.04
N SER A 112 -8.06 36.82 -10.85
CA SER A 112 -7.54 36.31 -9.57
C SER A 112 -7.49 34.78 -9.46
N LEU A 113 -8.25 34.05 -10.28
CA LEU A 113 -8.22 32.58 -10.36
C LEU A 113 -7.21 32.05 -11.40
N ARG A 114 -6.49 32.93 -12.10
CA ARG A 114 -5.48 32.55 -13.12
C ARG A 114 -4.09 32.46 -12.49
N GLY A 115 -3.33 31.47 -12.94
CA GLY A 115 -1.97 31.19 -12.45
C GLY A 115 -1.72 29.71 -12.28
N THR A 116 -0.53 29.37 -11.80
CA THR A 116 -0.15 27.99 -11.52
C THR A 116 -0.87 27.44 -10.29
N GLU A 117 -0.91 26.12 -10.15
CA GLU A 117 -1.47 25.46 -8.96
C GLU A 117 -0.78 25.93 -7.68
N GLU A 118 0.53 26.17 -7.72
CA GLU A 118 1.31 26.65 -6.58
C GLU A 118 0.92 28.06 -6.13
N GLU A 119 0.52 28.93 -7.05
CA GLU A 119 0.23 30.34 -6.77
C GLU A 119 -1.21 30.60 -6.33
N VAL A 120 -2.14 29.77 -6.83
CA VAL A 120 -3.59 30.08 -6.78
C VAL A 120 -4.40 29.07 -5.98
N LEU A 121 -4.04 27.78 -5.99
CA LEU A 121 -4.90 26.70 -5.44
C LEU A 121 -5.40 27.00 -4.03
N PHE A 122 -4.48 27.41 -3.15
CA PHE A 122 -4.76 27.70 -1.75
C PHE A 122 -5.59 28.98 -1.51
N LYS A 123 -5.81 29.80 -2.54
CA LYS A 123 -6.58 31.05 -2.46
C LYS A 123 -8.01 30.89 -2.96
N VAL A 124 -8.33 29.79 -3.65
CA VAL A 124 -9.59 29.63 -4.39
C VAL A 124 -10.81 29.83 -3.48
N ALA A 125 -10.85 29.16 -2.33
CA ALA A 125 -11.96 29.30 -1.38
C ALA A 125 -12.11 30.74 -0.87
N SER A 126 -11.00 31.43 -0.52
CA SER A 126 -11.03 32.82 -0.08
C SER A 126 -11.47 33.78 -1.20
N ILE A 127 -11.05 33.55 -2.45
CA ILE A 127 -11.46 34.33 -3.62
C ILE A 127 -12.96 34.18 -3.88
N MET A 128 -13.48 32.95 -3.79
CA MET A 128 -14.91 32.67 -3.95
C MET A 128 -15.73 33.33 -2.82
N LYS A 129 -15.32 33.17 -1.57
CA LYS A 129 -16.00 33.71 -0.38
C LYS A 129 -15.77 35.21 -0.13
N ASN A 130 -14.94 35.90 -0.93
CA ASN A 130 -14.50 37.29 -0.70
C ASN A 130 -13.85 37.53 0.68
N GLN A 131 -13.07 36.57 1.17
CA GLN A 131 -12.42 36.62 2.48
C GLN A 131 -10.94 37.00 2.37
N ARG A 132 -10.38 37.57 3.45
CA ARG A 132 -8.93 37.84 3.54
C ARG A 132 -8.15 36.54 3.67
N PHE A 133 -7.07 36.44 2.91
CA PHE A 133 -6.18 35.29 2.91
C PHE A 133 -5.28 35.28 4.16
N SER A 134 -5.01 34.08 4.70
CA SER A 134 -4.05 33.83 5.79
C SER A 134 -2.82 33.11 5.22
N GLU A 135 -1.63 33.71 5.36
CA GLU A 135 -0.38 33.28 4.68
C GLU A 135 0.15 31.89 5.04
N ALA A 136 -0.38 31.22 6.06
CA ALA A 136 0.13 29.95 6.56
C ALA A 136 -0.79 28.77 6.20
N SER A 137 -0.80 28.31 4.94
CA SER A 137 -1.60 27.14 4.54
C SER A 137 -0.78 26.01 3.91
N LEU A 138 -1.10 24.78 4.31
CA LEU A 138 -0.55 23.52 3.80
C LEU A 138 -0.86 23.29 2.32
N GLU A 139 -1.93 23.90 1.82
CA GLU A 139 -2.36 23.82 0.41
C GLU A 139 -1.27 24.34 -0.53
N TYR A 140 -0.35 25.18 -0.04
CA TYR A 140 0.87 25.54 -0.77
C TYR A 140 1.71 24.31 -1.18
N LYS A 141 1.87 23.31 -0.29
CA LYS A 141 2.62 22.07 -0.62
C LYS A 141 1.90 21.22 -1.65
N ILE A 142 0.57 21.15 -1.56
CA ILE A 142 -0.27 20.45 -2.54
C ILE A 142 -0.18 21.13 -3.90
N GLY A 143 -0.33 22.47 -3.93
CA GLY A 143 -0.19 23.28 -5.15
C GLY A 143 1.17 23.11 -5.81
N LYS A 144 2.26 23.17 -5.02
CA LYS A 144 3.62 22.90 -5.49
C LYS A 144 3.74 21.51 -6.12
N GLN A 145 3.27 20.46 -5.44
CA GLN A 145 3.35 19.09 -5.98
C GLN A 145 2.49 18.93 -7.24
N MET A 146 1.28 19.49 -7.30
CA MET A 146 0.45 19.48 -8.50
C MET A 146 1.13 20.20 -9.67
N ARG A 147 1.78 21.34 -9.41
CA ARG A 147 2.54 22.06 -10.42
C ARG A 147 3.67 21.21 -10.99
N LEU A 148 4.43 20.53 -10.13
CA LEU A 148 5.48 19.61 -10.58
C LEU A 148 4.93 18.45 -11.41
N GLU A 149 3.83 17.83 -10.99
CA GLU A 149 3.17 16.78 -11.77
C GLU A 149 2.64 17.30 -13.11
N GLN A 150 2.10 18.52 -13.16
CA GLN A 150 1.64 19.16 -14.38
C GLN A 150 2.81 19.44 -15.35
N LEU A 151 3.95 19.92 -14.85
CA LEU A 151 5.16 20.11 -15.66
C LEU A 151 5.70 18.78 -16.20
N ALA A 152 5.72 17.73 -15.37
CA ALA A 152 6.13 16.38 -15.78
C ALA A 152 5.21 15.80 -16.86
N LEU A 153 3.90 16.00 -16.75
CA LEU A 153 2.92 15.62 -17.77
C LEU A 153 3.13 16.36 -19.09
N MET A 154 3.43 17.66 -19.03
CA MET A 154 3.69 18.50 -20.21
C MET A 154 4.96 18.07 -20.95
N GLU A 155 5.98 17.65 -20.20
CA GLU A 155 7.21 17.12 -20.78
C GLU A 155 7.03 15.72 -21.39
N ASN A 156 6.08 14.93 -20.89
CA ASN A 156 5.71 13.61 -21.40
C ASN A 156 6.91 12.64 -21.57
N ARG A 157 7.89 12.72 -20.67
CA ARG A 157 9.06 11.82 -20.61
C ARG A 157 8.94 10.75 -19.53
N GLY A 158 7.78 10.61 -18.90
CA GLY A 158 7.59 9.65 -17.81
C GLY A 158 8.25 10.05 -16.49
N ARG A 159 8.60 11.33 -16.28
CA ARG A 159 9.23 11.78 -15.02
C ARG A 159 8.46 11.40 -13.76
N GLY A 160 7.13 11.38 -13.85
CA GLY A 160 6.26 10.97 -12.74
C GLY A 160 6.57 9.56 -12.22
N LEU A 161 7.09 8.67 -13.08
CA LEU A 161 7.49 7.31 -12.71
C LEU A 161 8.74 7.26 -11.82
N GLY A 162 9.63 8.25 -11.90
CA GLY A 162 10.97 8.16 -11.32
C GLY A 162 11.79 6.98 -11.88
N PRO A 163 13.00 6.74 -11.35
CA PRO A 163 13.90 7.75 -10.81
C PRO A 163 14.60 8.50 -11.98
N MET A 164 14.33 9.81 -12.15
CA MET A 164 14.96 10.63 -13.21
C MET A 164 15.83 11.77 -12.65
N GLY A 165 16.36 11.59 -11.44
CA GLY A 165 17.15 12.59 -10.75
C GLY A 165 16.32 13.76 -10.22
N ASP A 166 16.99 14.90 -10.06
CA ASP A 166 16.39 16.11 -9.51
C ASP A 166 15.48 16.80 -10.53
N PHE A 167 14.40 17.40 -10.06
CA PHE A 167 13.44 18.09 -10.91
C PHE A 167 12.94 19.35 -10.23
N GLN A 168 13.14 20.51 -10.88
CA GLN A 168 12.64 21.80 -10.40
C GLN A 168 13.02 22.10 -8.93
N GLY A 169 14.24 21.73 -8.52
CA GLY A 169 14.74 21.93 -7.16
C GLY A 169 14.33 20.87 -6.13
N GLU A 170 13.55 19.85 -6.53
CA GLU A 170 13.23 18.69 -5.70
C GLU A 170 14.18 17.53 -6.01
N THR A 171 14.89 17.07 -4.99
CA THR A 171 15.84 15.95 -5.12
C THR A 171 15.11 14.63 -5.29
N HIS A 172 15.54 13.81 -6.26
CA HIS A 172 14.94 12.50 -6.57
C HIS A 172 13.40 12.53 -6.69
N TRP A 173 12.87 13.56 -7.35
CA TRP A 173 11.44 13.76 -7.45
C TRP A 173 10.73 12.62 -8.22
N TYR A 174 9.52 12.28 -7.77
CA TYR A 174 8.58 11.43 -8.49
C TYR A 174 7.14 11.93 -8.27
N GLY A 175 6.25 11.53 -9.17
CA GLY A 175 4.86 11.99 -9.20
C GLY A 175 3.86 11.05 -8.52
N GLY A 176 2.59 11.23 -8.86
CA GLY A 176 1.50 10.38 -8.42
C GLY A 176 1.16 10.50 -6.94
N ARG A 177 1.54 11.60 -6.28
CA ARG A 177 1.42 11.78 -4.82
C ARG A 177 0.12 12.47 -4.40
N ILE A 178 -0.61 13.04 -5.34
CA ILE A 178 -1.89 13.71 -5.10
C ILE A 178 -3.04 12.70 -5.22
N GLN A 179 -4.00 12.76 -4.30
CA GLN A 179 -5.23 11.97 -4.31
C GLN A 179 -6.41 12.89 -4.59
N GLN A 180 -7.23 12.46 -5.55
CA GLN A 180 -8.49 13.07 -5.91
C GLN A 180 -9.59 12.14 -5.44
N ILE A 181 -10.43 12.62 -4.53
CA ILE A 181 -11.42 11.79 -3.85
C ILE A 181 -12.82 12.34 -4.07
N GLY A 182 -13.76 11.47 -4.42
CA GLY A 182 -15.19 11.72 -4.36
C GLY A 182 -15.86 10.78 -3.36
N HIS A 183 -16.78 11.27 -2.55
CA HIS A 183 -17.63 10.46 -1.70
C HIS A 183 -18.97 10.22 -2.40
N LEU A 184 -19.39 8.95 -2.49
CA LEU A 184 -20.73 8.62 -2.97
C LEU A 184 -21.74 8.87 -1.85
N ILE A 185 -22.70 9.76 -2.10
CA ILE A 185 -23.77 10.12 -1.17
C ILE A 185 -25.11 9.69 -1.75
N GLN A 186 -25.92 9.03 -0.93
CA GLN A 186 -27.29 8.66 -1.30
C GLN A 186 -28.23 9.85 -1.08
N ILE A 187 -28.88 10.32 -2.14
CA ILE A 187 -29.88 11.41 -2.05
C ILE A 187 -31.24 10.82 -1.65
N ASN A 188 -31.63 9.74 -2.32
CA ASN A 188 -32.84 8.98 -2.03
C ASN A 188 -32.60 7.49 -2.34
N LYS A 189 -33.64 6.65 -2.23
CA LYS A 189 -33.49 5.19 -2.42
C LYS A 189 -32.83 4.78 -3.74
N LYS A 190 -32.92 5.58 -4.81
CA LYS A 190 -32.41 5.23 -6.15
C LYS A 190 -31.40 6.22 -6.73
N ASP A 191 -31.30 7.42 -6.17
CA ASP A 191 -30.44 8.48 -6.68
C ASP A 191 -29.23 8.71 -5.77
N PHE A 192 -28.08 8.88 -6.42
CA PHE A 192 -26.80 9.12 -5.78
C PHE A 192 -26.14 10.35 -6.38
N LYS A 193 -25.37 11.08 -5.56
CA LYS A 193 -24.45 12.13 -6.01
C LYS A 193 -23.03 11.83 -5.55
N VAL A 194 -22.08 12.43 -6.23
CA VAL A 194 -20.66 12.38 -5.87
C VAL A 194 -20.27 13.74 -5.30
N GLU A 195 -19.87 13.77 -4.04
CA GLU A 195 -19.32 14.97 -3.40
C GLU A 195 -17.79 14.91 -3.43
N LEU A 196 -17.17 15.83 -4.16
CA LEU A 196 -15.71 15.90 -4.22
C LEU A 196 -15.16 16.33 -2.87
N GLN A 197 -13.98 15.82 -2.54
CA GLN A 197 -13.29 16.11 -1.29
C GLN A 197 -12.06 16.98 -1.54
N PRO A 198 -11.53 17.64 -0.50
CA PRO A 198 -10.27 18.35 -0.57
C PRO A 198 -9.14 17.42 -1.07
N LEU A 199 -8.20 18.01 -1.82
CA LEU A 199 -7.05 17.27 -2.32
C LEU A 199 -6.19 16.79 -1.16
N GLU A 200 -5.73 15.54 -1.23
CA GLU A 200 -4.83 14.96 -0.23
C GLU A 200 -3.46 14.63 -0.87
N MET A 201 -2.37 14.72 -0.09
CA MET A 201 -1.03 14.26 -0.50
C MET A 201 -0.53 13.18 0.45
N ARG A 202 -0.77 11.89 0.12
CA ARG A 202 -0.48 10.76 1.01
C ARG A 202 0.29 9.64 0.31
N LYS A 203 -0.32 8.99 -0.67
CA LYS A 203 0.20 7.75 -1.30
C LYS A 203 0.62 7.97 -2.75
N SER A 204 1.52 7.11 -3.25
CA SER A 204 1.89 7.04 -4.67
C SER A 204 1.71 5.63 -5.18
N THR A 205 1.34 5.49 -6.45
CA THR A 205 1.08 4.22 -7.12
C THR A 205 1.66 4.27 -8.54
N ARG A 206 1.88 3.11 -9.18
CA ARG A 206 2.35 3.10 -10.58
C ARG A 206 1.37 3.83 -11.50
N PHE A 207 0.07 3.64 -11.32
CA PHE A 207 -0.93 4.32 -12.15
C PHE A 207 -0.92 5.84 -11.97
N THR A 208 -0.89 6.34 -10.74
CA THR A 208 -0.83 7.78 -10.52
C THR A 208 0.50 8.39 -10.98
N ARG A 209 1.60 7.62 -10.94
CA ARG A 209 2.89 8.04 -11.50
C ARG A 209 2.93 8.06 -13.04
N TYR A 210 2.35 7.03 -13.66
CA TYR A 210 2.33 6.85 -15.12
C TYR A 210 1.34 7.81 -15.79
N LEU A 211 0.09 7.83 -15.31
CA LEU A 211 -0.98 8.64 -15.88
C LEU A 211 -0.94 10.10 -15.39
N GLY A 212 -0.30 10.35 -14.25
CA GLY A 212 -0.41 11.59 -13.47
C GLY A 212 -1.60 11.56 -12.51
N SER A 213 -1.45 12.09 -11.30
CA SER A 213 -2.53 12.03 -10.29
C SER A 213 -3.85 12.63 -10.76
N ARG A 214 -3.80 13.69 -11.58
CA ARG A 214 -5.02 14.34 -12.11
C ARG A 214 -5.90 13.43 -12.95
N ARG A 215 -5.34 12.34 -13.48
CA ARG A 215 -6.03 11.39 -14.36
C ARG A 215 -6.59 10.17 -13.62
N VAL A 216 -6.50 10.14 -12.29
CA VAL A 216 -7.03 9.06 -11.45
C VAL A 216 -7.91 9.66 -10.37
N LEU A 217 -9.14 9.16 -10.25
CA LEU A 217 -10.12 9.57 -9.26
C LEU A 217 -10.50 8.38 -8.38
N GLN A 218 -10.48 8.57 -7.06
CA GLN A 218 -10.92 7.57 -6.09
C GLN A 218 -12.34 7.89 -5.62
N LEU A 219 -13.30 7.01 -5.91
CA LEU A 219 -14.66 7.12 -5.43
C LEU A 219 -14.84 6.24 -4.17
N ARG A 220 -14.95 6.85 -3.00
CA ARG A 220 -15.20 6.11 -1.75
C ARG A 220 -16.69 5.84 -1.60
N VAL A 221 -17.02 4.61 -1.25
CA VAL A 221 -18.39 4.16 -1.00
C VAL A 221 -18.44 3.66 0.43
N SER A 222 -19.40 4.14 1.23
CA SER A 222 -19.50 3.69 2.62
C SER A 222 -19.96 2.23 2.68
N GLU A 223 -19.43 1.48 3.66
CA GLU A 223 -19.83 0.08 3.88
C GLU A 223 -21.33 -0.04 4.17
N ASN A 224 -21.89 0.91 4.91
CA ASN A 224 -23.32 0.97 5.20
C ASN A 224 -24.17 1.08 3.92
N LEU A 225 -23.70 1.86 2.94
CA LEU A 225 -24.40 2.02 1.69
C LEU A 225 -24.35 0.74 0.84
N LEU A 226 -23.17 0.11 0.76
CA LEU A 226 -23.02 -1.20 0.11
C LEU A 226 -23.90 -2.26 0.78
N MET A 227 -24.01 -2.27 2.11
CA MET A 227 -24.87 -3.22 2.83
C MET A 227 -26.36 -3.03 2.56
N LYS A 228 -26.82 -1.80 2.35
CA LYS A 228 -28.26 -1.49 2.21
C LYS A 228 -28.75 -1.53 0.76
N ALA A 229 -27.89 -1.20 -0.20
CA ALA A 229 -28.27 -0.92 -1.60
C ALA A 229 -27.20 -1.35 -2.61
N GLU A 230 -26.58 -2.52 -2.43
CA GLU A 230 -25.47 -3.00 -3.26
C GLU A 230 -25.77 -2.95 -4.76
N THR A 231 -26.96 -3.40 -5.16
CA THR A 231 -27.35 -3.51 -6.57
C THR A 231 -27.49 -2.12 -7.20
N GLU A 232 -28.19 -1.20 -6.52
CA GLU A 232 -28.39 0.17 -6.97
C GLU A 232 -27.06 0.94 -7.03
N VAL A 233 -26.19 0.74 -6.05
CA VAL A 233 -24.83 1.32 -6.04
C VAL A 233 -24.04 0.82 -7.24
N ARG A 234 -23.99 -0.50 -7.48
CA ARG A 234 -23.27 -1.06 -8.64
C ARG A 234 -23.80 -0.53 -9.97
N GLN A 235 -25.12 -0.42 -10.12
CA GLN A 235 -25.73 0.17 -11.31
C GLN A 235 -25.37 1.65 -11.51
N PHE A 236 -25.25 2.41 -10.42
CA PHE A 236 -24.79 3.79 -10.47
C PHE A 236 -23.29 3.89 -10.81
N LEU A 237 -22.47 3.00 -10.26
CA LEU A 237 -21.02 2.98 -10.47
C LEU A 237 -20.62 2.46 -11.85
N ALA A 238 -21.48 1.70 -12.54
CA ALA A 238 -21.29 1.26 -13.92
C ALA A 238 -21.41 2.39 -14.97
N ARG A 239 -21.42 3.65 -14.54
CA ARG A 239 -21.54 4.85 -15.37
C ARG A 239 -20.18 5.47 -15.65
N LYS A 240 -20.08 6.32 -16.68
CA LYS A 240 -18.94 7.22 -16.85
C LYS A 240 -19.21 8.54 -16.13
N PHE A 241 -18.16 9.13 -15.55
CA PHE A 241 -18.24 10.29 -14.68
C PHE A 241 -17.62 11.51 -15.35
N VAL A 242 -18.37 12.60 -15.44
CA VAL A 242 -17.92 13.86 -16.05
C VAL A 242 -17.51 14.85 -14.97
N LEU A 243 -16.28 15.34 -15.08
CA LEU A 243 -15.73 16.38 -14.22
C LEU A 243 -15.00 17.40 -15.09
N CYS A 244 -15.47 18.65 -15.08
CA CYS A 244 -14.89 19.77 -15.85
C CYS A 244 -14.57 19.36 -17.31
N GLY A 245 -15.58 18.85 -18.01
CA GLY A 245 -15.50 18.42 -19.42
C GLY A 245 -14.66 17.18 -19.70
N ARG A 246 -14.06 16.55 -18.68
CA ARG A 246 -13.26 15.31 -18.80
C ARG A 246 -14.08 14.10 -18.38
N VAL A 247 -13.79 12.95 -19.00
CA VAL A 247 -14.52 11.70 -18.79
C VAL A 247 -13.66 10.71 -18.01
N PHE A 248 -14.13 10.34 -16.83
CA PHE A 248 -13.57 9.30 -15.97
C PHE A 248 -14.39 8.02 -16.09
N VAL A 249 -13.70 6.88 -16.24
CA VAL A 249 -14.31 5.57 -16.49
C VAL A 249 -13.99 4.63 -15.32
N PRO A 250 -14.94 3.81 -14.85
CA PRO A 250 -14.69 2.78 -13.83
C PRO A 250 -13.48 1.92 -14.14
N TRP A 251 -12.61 1.74 -13.15
CA TRP A 251 -11.38 0.95 -13.26
C TRP A 251 -11.45 -0.31 -12.40
N VAL A 252 -10.82 -0.34 -11.22
CA VAL A 252 -10.95 -1.46 -10.28
C VAL A 252 -11.10 -0.97 -8.84
N PRO A 253 -11.79 -1.73 -7.99
CA PRO A 253 -11.89 -1.43 -6.58
C PRO A 253 -10.60 -1.78 -5.83
N LYS A 254 -10.28 -0.97 -4.83
CA LYS A 254 -9.20 -1.22 -3.87
C LYS A 254 -9.43 -0.40 -2.61
N GLU A 255 -9.16 -0.98 -1.43
CA GLU A 255 -9.28 -0.28 -0.13
C GLU A 255 -10.68 0.34 0.06
N GLY A 256 -11.74 -0.43 -0.21
CA GLY A 256 -13.13 0.02 -0.04
C GLY A 256 -13.57 1.15 -0.99
N SER A 257 -12.79 1.44 -2.04
CA SER A 257 -13.06 2.51 -2.99
C SER A 257 -12.98 2.00 -4.42
N LEU A 258 -13.84 2.52 -5.30
CA LEU A 258 -13.72 2.31 -6.74
C LEU A 258 -12.78 3.36 -7.33
N TYR A 259 -11.73 2.93 -8.03
CA TYR A 259 -10.90 3.86 -8.80
C TYR A 259 -11.51 4.08 -10.18
N LEU A 260 -11.38 5.30 -10.68
CA LEU A 260 -11.76 5.72 -12.02
C LEU A 260 -10.51 6.29 -12.72
N VAL A 261 -10.40 6.08 -14.03
CA VAL A 261 -9.29 6.62 -14.85
C VAL A 261 -9.83 7.58 -15.91
N GLU A 262 -9.11 8.67 -16.16
CA GLU A 262 -9.43 9.62 -17.23
C GLU A 262 -9.11 9.00 -18.59
N GLY A 263 -10.10 8.93 -19.48
CA GLY A 263 -9.89 8.59 -20.89
C GLY A 263 -9.48 9.81 -21.73
N ASN A 264 -9.34 9.60 -23.04
CA ASN A 264 -9.10 10.68 -24.00
C ASN A 264 -10.39 11.35 -24.51
N GLU A 265 -11.56 10.93 -24.05
CA GLU A 265 -12.85 11.53 -24.38
C GLU A 265 -13.06 12.89 -23.69
N ASN A 266 -13.84 13.74 -24.35
CA ASN A 266 -14.33 15.01 -23.81
C ASN A 266 -15.86 15.00 -23.76
N TYR A 267 -16.40 15.70 -22.76
CA TYR A 267 -17.83 15.98 -22.65
C TYR A 267 -18.06 17.49 -22.80
N GLU A 268 -18.76 17.91 -23.86
CA GLU A 268 -19.04 19.33 -24.17
C GLU A 268 -17.81 20.26 -24.19
N ARG A 269 -16.62 19.67 -24.29
CA ARG A 269 -15.32 20.34 -24.32
C ARG A 269 -14.65 20.06 -25.66
N THR A 270 -14.18 21.10 -26.33
CA THR A 270 -13.68 21.01 -27.71
C THR A 270 -12.17 20.80 -27.74
N GLY A 271 -11.73 19.79 -28.50
CA GLY A 271 -10.32 19.54 -28.82
C GLY A 271 -9.44 19.11 -27.64
N HIS A 272 -8.16 18.84 -27.94
CA HIS A 272 -7.14 18.61 -26.94
C HIS A 272 -6.46 19.93 -26.60
N GLN A 273 -6.60 20.36 -25.34
CA GLN A 273 -5.95 21.56 -24.85
C GLN A 273 -4.47 21.29 -24.60
N LYS A 274 -3.62 21.85 -25.47
CA LYS A 274 -2.17 21.59 -25.45
C LYS A 274 -1.50 22.12 -24.19
N TRP A 275 -1.98 23.25 -23.66
CA TRP A 275 -1.41 23.92 -22.48
C TRP A 275 -1.46 23.08 -21.20
N CYS A 276 -2.43 22.14 -21.10
CA CYS A 276 -2.57 21.25 -19.95
C CYS A 276 -2.15 19.79 -20.23
N GLY A 277 -1.62 19.49 -21.42
CA GLY A 277 -1.10 18.17 -21.76
C GLY A 277 -2.17 17.16 -22.18
N ASP A 278 -3.31 17.63 -22.71
CA ASP A 278 -4.43 16.74 -23.09
C ASP A 278 -4.16 15.90 -24.34
N GLN A 279 -3.19 16.29 -25.14
CA GLN A 279 -2.68 15.51 -26.28
C GLN A 279 -2.00 14.21 -25.84
N TYR A 280 -1.61 14.10 -24.57
CA TYR A 280 -0.97 12.91 -24.01
C TYR A 280 -1.94 12.05 -23.19
N ARG A 281 -3.26 12.28 -23.29
CA ARG A 281 -4.24 11.40 -22.65
C ARG A 281 -4.33 10.09 -23.41
N LEU A 282 -4.32 9.00 -22.65
CA LEU A 282 -4.50 7.67 -23.19
C LEU A 282 -5.99 7.37 -23.33
N SER A 283 -6.34 6.57 -24.33
CA SER A 283 -7.68 5.99 -24.41
C SER A 283 -7.85 4.94 -23.31
N TYR A 284 -9.09 4.73 -22.86
CA TYR A 284 -9.41 3.67 -21.91
C TYR A 284 -8.85 2.28 -22.31
N PRO A 285 -9.00 1.81 -23.56
CA PRO A 285 -8.41 0.54 -23.98
C PRO A 285 -6.87 0.56 -23.94
N ALA A 286 -6.22 1.68 -24.29
CA ALA A 286 -4.76 1.78 -24.23
C ALA A 286 -4.22 1.63 -22.79
N ILE A 287 -4.94 2.11 -21.78
CA ILE A 287 -4.55 1.92 -20.37
C ILE A 287 -4.67 0.44 -19.96
N LEU A 288 -5.72 -0.26 -20.40
CA LEU A 288 -5.90 -1.69 -20.14
C LEU A 288 -4.80 -2.53 -20.80
N GLU A 289 -4.54 -2.30 -22.08
CA GLU A 289 -3.53 -3.05 -22.83
C GLU A 289 -2.11 -2.77 -22.36
N TRP A 290 -1.83 -1.52 -21.94
CA TRP A 290 -0.54 -1.19 -21.32
C TRP A 290 -0.32 -1.98 -20.02
N HIS A 291 -1.29 -2.00 -19.10
CA HIS A 291 -1.09 -2.63 -17.79
C HIS A 291 -1.28 -4.15 -17.80
N ASN A 292 -2.24 -4.67 -18.56
CA ASN A 292 -2.62 -6.09 -18.50
C ASN A 292 -3.17 -6.55 -19.86
N PRO A 293 -2.28 -6.80 -20.85
CA PRO A 293 -2.70 -7.12 -22.20
C PRO A 293 -3.51 -8.42 -22.25
N ALA A 294 -4.72 -8.36 -22.79
CA ALA A 294 -5.70 -9.44 -22.65
C ALA A 294 -5.29 -10.72 -23.41
N LEU A 295 -4.71 -10.59 -24.61
CA LEU A 295 -4.32 -11.73 -25.43
C LEU A 295 -3.20 -12.57 -24.77
N LEU A 296 -2.20 -11.91 -24.19
CA LEU A 296 -1.07 -12.55 -23.49
C LEU A 296 -1.48 -13.19 -22.16
N ASN A 297 -2.64 -12.81 -21.64
CA ASN A 297 -3.21 -13.30 -20.38
C ASN A 297 -4.52 -14.08 -20.61
N SER A 298 -4.76 -14.56 -21.83
CA SER A 298 -6.00 -15.20 -22.31
C SER A 298 -6.40 -16.47 -21.56
N LYS A 299 -5.41 -17.21 -21.03
CA LYS A 299 -5.62 -18.45 -20.25
C LYS A 299 -6.07 -18.20 -18.81
N GLN A 300 -6.00 -16.96 -18.32
CA GLN A 300 -6.43 -16.64 -16.95
C GLN A 300 -7.96 -16.66 -16.87
N PRO A 301 -8.54 -17.09 -15.72
CA PRO A 301 -9.93 -16.77 -15.41
C PRO A 301 -10.17 -15.25 -15.45
N ILE A 302 -11.29 -14.79 -16.02
CA ILE A 302 -11.57 -13.36 -16.22
C ILE A 302 -11.57 -12.59 -14.90
N ALA A 303 -12.10 -13.19 -13.82
CA ALA A 303 -12.06 -12.63 -12.47
C ALA A 303 -10.62 -12.45 -11.95
N LYS A 304 -9.72 -13.39 -12.27
CA LYS A 304 -8.30 -13.27 -11.92
C LYS A 304 -7.61 -12.21 -12.75
N TYR A 305 -7.91 -12.12 -14.04
CA TYR A 305 -7.41 -11.10 -14.94
C TYR A 305 -7.76 -9.68 -14.42
N VAL A 306 -9.02 -9.40 -14.09
CA VAL A 306 -9.41 -8.07 -13.59
C VAL A 306 -8.77 -7.72 -12.24
N THR A 307 -8.63 -8.69 -11.33
CA THR A 307 -7.97 -8.43 -10.03
C THR A 307 -6.49 -8.09 -10.18
N ARG A 308 -5.82 -8.46 -11.28
CA ARG A 308 -4.43 -8.03 -11.55
C ARG A 308 -4.30 -6.56 -11.94
N ASN A 309 -5.39 -5.90 -12.34
CA ASN A 309 -5.40 -4.44 -12.54
C ASN A 309 -5.15 -3.68 -11.22
N THR A 310 -5.43 -4.30 -10.06
CA THR A 310 -5.16 -3.68 -8.74
C THR A 310 -3.66 -3.56 -8.43
N LEU A 311 -2.79 -4.29 -9.16
CA LEU A 311 -1.35 -4.24 -8.96
C LEU A 311 -0.78 -2.86 -9.26
N GLY A 312 -1.30 -2.15 -10.27
CA GLY A 312 -0.86 -0.78 -10.60
C GLY A 312 -1.29 0.28 -9.58
N LEU A 313 -2.32 -0.02 -8.77
CA LEU A 313 -2.78 0.81 -7.64
C LEU A 313 -2.05 0.52 -6.33
N SER A 314 -1.04 -0.35 -6.35
CA SER A 314 -0.19 -0.65 -5.21
C SER A 314 0.53 0.59 -4.68
N THR A 315 0.20 0.98 -3.43
CA THR A 315 0.98 2.00 -2.69
C THR A 315 2.44 1.58 -2.67
N SER A 316 3.27 2.40 -3.32
CA SER A 316 4.67 2.12 -3.60
C SER A 316 5.44 3.39 -3.94
N VAL A 317 6.76 3.32 -3.78
CA VAL A 317 7.73 4.34 -4.20
C VAL A 317 8.58 3.76 -5.32
N PRO A 318 8.91 4.51 -6.38
CA PRO A 318 9.78 4.00 -7.43
C PRO A 318 11.20 3.76 -6.91
N GLY A 319 11.70 2.54 -7.12
CA GLY A 319 13.08 2.16 -6.85
C GLY A 319 13.95 2.26 -8.10
N LEU A 320 14.81 1.27 -8.31
CA LEU A 320 15.72 1.23 -9.46
C LEU A 320 15.01 0.80 -10.75
N ILE A 321 15.52 1.29 -11.88
CA ILE A 321 15.23 0.74 -13.20
C ILE A 321 16.27 -0.34 -13.55
N PHE A 322 15.78 -1.42 -14.15
CA PHE A 322 16.62 -2.52 -14.64
C PHE A 322 16.62 -2.56 -16.17
N GLU A 323 17.75 -2.96 -16.76
CA GLU A 323 17.75 -3.32 -18.18
C GLU A 323 16.98 -4.61 -18.39
N GLU A 324 16.29 -4.74 -19.52
CA GLU A 324 15.43 -5.90 -19.79
C GLU A 324 16.22 -7.22 -19.73
N ARG A 325 17.46 -7.23 -20.24
CA ARG A 325 18.39 -8.37 -20.14
C ARG A 325 18.80 -8.75 -18.70
N ASN A 326 18.62 -7.85 -17.74
CA ASN A 326 18.96 -8.07 -16.33
C ASN A 326 17.75 -8.40 -15.45
N ILE A 327 16.57 -8.50 -16.07
CA ILE A 327 15.37 -9.05 -15.44
C ILE A 327 15.32 -10.52 -15.84
N LEU A 328 15.89 -11.35 -14.98
CA LEU A 328 16.17 -12.76 -15.24
C LEU A 328 15.05 -13.64 -14.69
N GLU A 329 14.85 -14.81 -15.29
CA GLU A 329 13.90 -15.81 -14.79
C GLU A 329 14.63 -16.93 -14.05
N ILE A 330 14.04 -17.43 -12.97
CA ILE A 330 14.54 -18.59 -12.20
C ILE A 330 13.39 -19.53 -11.85
N ALA A 331 13.65 -20.84 -11.92
CA ALA A 331 12.65 -21.86 -11.60
C ALA A 331 12.36 -21.92 -10.10
N ASP A 332 11.08 -21.96 -9.71
CA ASP A 332 10.65 -22.26 -8.34
C ASP A 332 11.29 -23.54 -7.80
N LYS A 333 11.70 -23.52 -6.53
CA LYS A 333 12.09 -24.76 -5.84
C LYS A 333 10.82 -25.51 -5.44
N THR A 334 10.80 -26.81 -5.69
CA THR A 334 9.67 -27.68 -5.35
C THR A 334 10.08 -28.79 -4.39
N THR A 335 9.10 -29.42 -3.78
CA THR A 335 9.29 -30.63 -2.98
C THR A 335 9.77 -31.80 -3.86
N PRO A 336 10.48 -32.79 -3.29
CA PRO A 336 11.04 -33.91 -4.06
C PRO A 336 10.01 -34.83 -4.74
N ASP A 337 8.75 -34.83 -4.29
CA ASP A 337 7.66 -35.65 -4.82
C ASP A 337 6.98 -35.06 -6.06
N TRP A 338 7.24 -33.78 -6.40
CA TRP A 338 6.68 -33.16 -7.59
C TRP A 338 7.36 -33.72 -8.86
N ASN A 339 6.56 -34.25 -9.79
CA ASN A 339 7.03 -34.96 -10.98
C ASN A 339 7.46 -34.05 -12.15
N GLY A 340 7.41 -32.73 -11.98
CA GLY A 340 7.72 -31.78 -13.06
C GLY A 340 6.56 -31.46 -14.00
N GLU A 341 5.42 -32.16 -13.88
CA GLU A 341 4.28 -31.98 -14.77
C GLU A 341 3.25 -31.01 -14.18
N GLY A 342 2.73 -30.13 -15.05
CA GLY A 342 1.70 -29.16 -14.68
C GLY A 342 2.22 -28.06 -13.75
N LYS A 343 1.29 -27.42 -13.04
CA LYS A 343 1.63 -26.38 -12.07
C LYS A 343 1.72 -27.00 -10.67
N PRO A 344 2.84 -26.85 -9.94
CA PRO A 344 2.95 -27.35 -8.57
C PRO A 344 1.89 -26.71 -7.67
N SER A 345 1.42 -27.49 -6.69
CA SER A 345 0.51 -26.96 -5.67
C SER A 345 1.25 -25.98 -4.74
N ALA A 346 0.50 -25.17 -3.98
CA ALA A 346 1.10 -24.26 -3.01
C ALA A 346 1.96 -25.00 -1.96
N GLU A 347 1.55 -26.21 -1.58
CA GLU A 347 2.25 -27.05 -0.60
C GLU A 347 3.60 -27.56 -1.13
N GLN A 348 3.68 -27.78 -2.45
CA GLN A 348 4.87 -28.24 -3.15
C GLN A 348 5.84 -27.10 -3.46
N LEU A 349 5.41 -25.83 -3.45
CA LEU A 349 6.26 -24.68 -3.75
C LEU A 349 7.06 -24.22 -2.53
N MET A 350 8.37 -24.43 -2.57
CA MET A 350 9.30 -24.07 -1.47
C MET A 350 9.80 -22.62 -1.55
N THR A 351 9.51 -21.90 -2.63
CA THR A 351 9.95 -20.51 -2.87
C THR A 351 8.83 -19.59 -3.35
N ASP A 352 7.56 -19.94 -3.07
CA ASP A 352 6.40 -19.21 -3.61
C ASP A 352 6.46 -17.71 -3.25
N GLY A 353 6.63 -16.85 -4.25
CA GLY A 353 6.54 -15.41 -4.10
C GLY A 353 7.88 -14.71 -3.87
N CYS A 354 9.00 -15.44 -3.80
CA CYS A 354 10.30 -14.86 -3.44
C CYS A 354 11.42 -15.08 -4.48
N GLY A 355 11.91 -13.99 -5.06
CA GLY A 355 13.01 -13.96 -6.03
C GLY A 355 14.30 -13.39 -5.46
N PHE A 356 15.29 -13.15 -6.31
CA PHE A 356 16.59 -12.59 -5.90
C PHE A 356 16.84 -11.19 -6.46
N ILE A 357 17.62 -10.39 -5.75
CA ILE A 357 18.18 -9.12 -6.20
C ILE A 357 19.65 -9.06 -5.76
N ASN A 358 20.54 -8.62 -6.63
CA ASN A 358 21.97 -8.64 -6.31
C ASN A 358 22.38 -7.48 -5.39
N GLU A 359 23.56 -7.61 -4.81
CA GLU A 359 24.06 -6.69 -3.80
C GLU A 359 24.25 -5.26 -4.34
N SER A 360 24.76 -5.13 -5.58
CA SER A 360 24.92 -3.83 -6.22
C SER A 360 23.59 -3.06 -6.31
N ALA A 361 22.52 -3.73 -6.75
CA ALA A 361 21.19 -3.13 -6.80
C ALA A 361 20.66 -2.76 -5.39
N LEU A 362 20.87 -3.59 -4.37
CA LEU A 362 20.48 -3.27 -3.00
C LEU A 362 21.24 -2.05 -2.44
N ARG A 363 22.55 -1.92 -2.74
CA ARG A 363 23.36 -0.76 -2.36
C ARG A 363 22.87 0.52 -3.01
N SER A 364 22.66 0.50 -4.33
CA SER A 364 22.12 1.64 -5.08
C SER A 364 20.72 2.04 -4.59
N LEU A 365 19.87 1.05 -4.27
CA LEU A 365 18.55 1.27 -3.70
C LEU A 365 18.63 1.93 -2.31
N THR A 366 19.60 1.52 -1.49
CA THR A 366 19.86 2.08 -0.15
C THR A 366 20.18 3.57 -0.25
N THR A 367 21.06 3.95 -1.18
CA THR A 367 21.40 5.35 -1.44
C THR A 367 20.20 6.14 -1.98
N LEU A 368 19.49 5.60 -2.97
CA LEU A 368 18.33 6.26 -3.60
C LEU A 368 17.22 6.58 -2.58
N LEU A 369 16.93 5.64 -1.69
CA LEU A 369 15.84 5.76 -0.71
C LEU A 369 16.27 6.41 0.61
N GLY A 370 17.56 6.68 0.81
CA GLY A 370 18.09 7.21 2.07
C GLY A 370 17.95 6.23 3.24
N LEU A 371 18.08 4.92 2.98
CA LEU A 371 18.03 3.90 4.03
C LEU A 371 19.29 3.95 4.89
N SER A 372 19.13 3.76 6.21
CA SER A 372 20.26 3.77 7.14
C SER A 372 21.15 2.53 7.01
N VAL A 373 20.59 1.41 6.56
CA VAL A 373 21.28 0.13 6.37
C VAL A 373 20.73 -0.54 5.12
N MET A 374 21.61 -1.26 4.41
CA MET A 374 21.21 -2.05 3.25
C MET A 374 20.19 -3.13 3.65
N PRO A 375 19.02 -3.20 2.98
CA PRO A 375 18.01 -4.20 3.33
C PRO A 375 18.39 -5.57 2.78
N THR A 376 18.08 -6.62 3.53
CA THR A 376 18.19 -8.02 3.09
C THR A 376 17.07 -8.41 2.13
N ALA A 377 15.89 -7.83 2.32
CA ALA A 377 14.67 -8.18 1.62
C ALA A 377 13.87 -6.93 1.27
N VAL A 378 13.30 -6.91 0.08
CA VAL A 378 12.51 -5.81 -0.46
C VAL A 378 11.21 -6.38 -1.02
N GLN A 379 10.07 -5.94 -0.49
CA GLN A 379 8.77 -6.24 -1.09
C GLN A 379 8.56 -5.26 -2.23
N GLY A 380 8.19 -5.77 -3.41
CA GLY A 380 8.22 -5.00 -4.65
C GLY A 380 7.15 -5.37 -5.68
N ARG A 381 7.14 -4.62 -6.79
CA ARG A 381 6.48 -4.99 -8.05
C ARG A 381 7.36 -4.59 -9.23
N ILE A 382 7.56 -5.49 -10.19
CA ILE A 382 8.36 -5.25 -11.40
C ILE A 382 7.95 -6.24 -12.48
N ALA A 383 7.96 -5.85 -13.75
CA ALA A 383 7.76 -6.72 -14.92
C ALA A 383 6.52 -7.64 -14.85
N GLY A 384 5.44 -7.17 -14.21
CA GLY A 384 4.19 -7.95 -14.07
C GLY A 384 4.21 -8.92 -12.89
N SER A 385 5.27 -8.88 -12.10
CA SER A 385 5.51 -9.73 -10.94
C SER A 385 5.26 -8.99 -9.63
N LYS A 386 4.79 -9.74 -8.63
CA LYS A 386 4.59 -9.28 -7.25
C LYS A 386 5.26 -10.28 -6.31
N GLY A 387 5.98 -9.76 -5.32
CA GLY A 387 6.47 -10.58 -4.23
C GLY A 387 7.58 -9.91 -3.44
N LEU A 388 8.45 -10.75 -2.88
CA LEU A 388 9.66 -10.36 -2.17
C LEU A 388 10.89 -10.64 -3.04
N TRP A 389 11.89 -9.78 -2.95
CA TRP A 389 13.22 -10.01 -3.51
C TRP A 389 14.25 -9.94 -2.39
N ILE A 390 15.01 -11.02 -2.23
CA ILE A 390 16.06 -11.14 -1.22
C ILE A 390 17.44 -11.04 -1.85
N ARG A 391 18.43 -10.67 -1.06
CA ARG A 391 19.84 -10.65 -1.50
C ARG A 391 20.22 -11.96 -2.17
N HIS A 392 20.82 -11.89 -3.35
CA HIS A 392 21.32 -13.07 -4.06
C HIS A 392 22.50 -13.69 -3.26
N PRO A 393 22.55 -15.02 -3.08
CA PRO A 393 23.58 -15.67 -2.25
C PRO A 393 25.00 -15.61 -2.84
N SER A 394 25.13 -15.42 -4.15
CA SER A 394 26.41 -15.56 -4.85
C SER A 394 26.65 -14.61 -6.03
N ASP A 395 25.75 -13.65 -6.29
CA ASP A 395 25.90 -12.70 -7.39
C ASP A 395 26.37 -11.37 -6.81
N PHE A 396 27.62 -11.05 -7.12
CA PHE A 396 28.33 -9.87 -6.63
C PHE A 396 28.72 -8.95 -7.81
N ASP A 397 28.05 -9.10 -8.95
CA ASP A 397 28.32 -8.26 -10.11
C ASP A 397 27.91 -6.82 -9.83
N ASP A 398 28.64 -5.88 -10.44
CA ASP A 398 28.35 -4.45 -10.31
C ASP A 398 27.08 -4.04 -11.09
N GLU A 399 26.70 -4.80 -12.13
CA GLU A 399 25.49 -4.53 -12.92
C GLU A 399 24.23 -4.92 -12.12
N HIS A 400 23.23 -4.02 -12.08
CA HIS A 400 22.00 -4.28 -11.35
C HIS A 400 21.21 -5.43 -12.00
N LYS A 401 20.95 -6.49 -11.22
CA LYS A 401 20.21 -7.67 -11.66
C LYS A 401 19.11 -8.05 -10.69
N ILE A 402 18.03 -8.61 -11.23
CA ILE A 402 16.87 -9.08 -10.48
C ILE A 402 16.34 -10.36 -11.11
N TRP A 403 16.01 -11.34 -10.28
CA TRP A 403 15.50 -12.65 -10.71
C TRP A 403 14.06 -12.84 -10.27
N ILE A 404 13.23 -13.32 -11.19
CA ILE A 404 11.79 -13.49 -11.03
C ILE A 404 11.43 -14.97 -11.15
N ARG A 405 10.57 -15.45 -10.25
CA ARG A 405 10.00 -16.80 -10.30
C ARG A 405 8.66 -16.84 -11.04
N PRO A 406 8.30 -17.97 -11.68
CA PRO A 406 6.96 -18.19 -12.23
C PRO A 406 5.85 -17.89 -11.21
N SER A 407 6.03 -18.27 -9.95
CA SER A 407 5.04 -18.00 -8.92
C SER A 407 4.85 -16.49 -8.64
N GLN A 408 5.86 -15.64 -8.89
CA GLN A 408 5.76 -14.18 -8.75
C GLN A 408 5.06 -13.51 -9.94
N LYS A 409 5.20 -14.05 -11.15
CA LYS A 409 4.66 -13.49 -12.40
C LYS A 409 3.13 -13.56 -12.41
N LYS A 410 2.45 -12.41 -12.46
CA LYS A 410 0.98 -12.32 -12.46
C LYS A 410 0.41 -11.77 -13.77
N ILE A 411 1.19 -10.99 -14.50
CA ILE A 411 0.84 -10.39 -15.79
C ILE A 411 1.96 -10.69 -16.77
N ASN A 412 1.60 -11.23 -17.93
CA ASN A 412 2.53 -11.45 -19.04
C ASN A 412 2.57 -10.24 -19.96
N TYR A 413 3.76 -9.92 -20.46
CA TYR A 413 4.02 -8.89 -21.45
C TYR A 413 4.91 -9.48 -22.54
N GLU A 414 4.75 -8.98 -23.76
CA GLU A 414 5.63 -9.30 -24.89
C GLU A 414 6.93 -8.49 -24.82
N ARG A 415 6.79 -7.19 -24.53
CA ARG A 415 7.90 -6.26 -24.32
C ARG A 415 7.68 -5.43 -23.06
N LEU A 416 8.73 -5.17 -22.30
CA LEU A 416 8.64 -4.34 -21.10
C LEU A 416 8.74 -2.85 -21.43
N ASP A 417 7.67 -2.10 -21.13
CA ASP A 417 7.69 -0.64 -21.10
C ASP A 417 8.69 -0.12 -20.04
N TYR A 418 9.13 1.13 -20.17
CA TYR A 418 9.96 1.81 -19.17
C TYR A 418 9.37 1.69 -17.75
N SER A 419 8.05 1.89 -17.61
CA SER A 419 7.36 1.75 -16.32
C SER A 419 7.35 0.32 -15.76
N HIS A 420 7.43 -0.69 -16.63
CA HIS A 420 7.44 -2.10 -16.21
C HIS A 420 8.81 -2.54 -15.68
N ARG A 421 9.88 -1.85 -16.08
CA ARG A 421 11.26 -2.15 -15.67
C ARG A 421 11.69 -1.48 -14.37
N ILE A 422 10.85 -0.60 -13.81
CA ILE A 422 11.07 0.02 -12.50
C ILE A 422 10.59 -0.95 -11.41
N LEU A 423 11.46 -1.18 -10.42
CA LEU A 423 11.09 -1.87 -9.20
C LEU A 423 10.31 -0.93 -8.27
N ASP A 424 8.99 -1.10 -8.22
CA ASP A 424 8.13 -0.33 -7.33
C ASP A 424 8.19 -0.91 -5.91
N ILE A 425 8.84 -0.18 -5.01
CA ILE A 425 9.12 -0.58 -3.64
C ILE A 425 7.90 -0.35 -2.77
N VAL A 426 7.52 -1.39 -2.06
CA VAL A 426 6.36 -1.41 -1.15
C VAL A 426 6.82 -1.13 0.27
N SER A 427 7.89 -1.82 0.64
CA SER A 427 8.48 -1.85 1.96
C SER A 427 9.75 -2.66 1.92
N THR A 428 10.68 -2.38 2.83
CA THR A 428 11.88 -3.19 3.04
C THR A 428 11.77 -3.98 4.34
N GLY A 429 12.65 -4.96 4.55
CA GLY A 429 12.82 -5.59 5.87
C GLY A 429 13.40 -4.60 6.88
N TYR A 430 12.92 -4.66 8.14
CA TYR A 430 13.38 -3.80 9.24
C TYR A 430 13.73 -4.61 10.48
N PRO A 431 14.59 -4.07 11.37
CA PRO A 431 14.86 -4.67 12.66
C PRO A 431 13.57 -5.05 13.37
N SER A 432 13.50 -6.26 13.91
CA SER A 432 12.30 -6.77 14.55
C SER A 432 11.84 -5.90 15.72
N SER A 433 10.52 -5.83 15.90
CA SER A 433 9.89 -5.36 17.15
C SER A 433 9.58 -6.58 18.01
N SER A 434 9.25 -6.34 19.28
CA SER A 434 8.58 -7.37 20.09
C SER A 434 7.25 -7.71 19.42
N SER A 435 6.88 -8.99 19.44
CA SER A 435 5.53 -9.43 19.13
C SER A 435 4.62 -9.22 20.35
N THR A 436 3.33 -9.08 20.09
CA THR A 436 2.29 -9.17 21.13
C THR A 436 1.49 -10.46 20.94
N LEU A 437 1.08 -11.08 22.05
CA LEU A 437 0.00 -12.05 21.96
C LEU A 437 -1.31 -11.31 21.69
N SER A 438 -2.25 -11.97 21.04
CA SER A 438 -3.54 -11.41 20.64
C SER A 438 -4.68 -12.36 20.99
N ALA A 439 -5.91 -11.90 20.76
CA ALA A 439 -7.12 -12.71 20.97
C ALA A 439 -7.16 -14.00 20.14
N GLN A 440 -6.32 -14.16 19.11
CA GLN A 440 -6.22 -15.36 18.30
C GLN A 440 -5.09 -16.30 18.75
N SER A 441 -3.91 -15.76 19.08
CA SER A 441 -2.77 -16.60 19.50
C SER A 441 -2.98 -17.18 20.90
N ILE A 442 -3.63 -16.45 21.82
CA ILE A 442 -3.88 -16.93 23.19
C ILE A 442 -4.71 -18.24 23.22
N PRO A 443 -5.90 -18.33 22.56
CA PRO A 443 -6.64 -19.58 22.50
C PRO A 443 -5.87 -20.72 21.83
N ASN A 444 -5.11 -20.43 20.78
CA ASN A 444 -4.33 -21.45 20.06
C ASN A 444 -3.19 -22.02 20.95
N LEU A 445 -2.41 -21.15 21.61
CA LEU A 445 -1.38 -21.57 22.56
C LEU A 445 -1.97 -22.43 23.69
N SER A 446 -3.10 -22.00 24.26
CA SER A 446 -3.81 -22.75 25.30
C SER A 446 -4.29 -24.13 24.79
N PHE A 447 -4.85 -24.18 23.58
CA PHE A 447 -5.32 -25.43 22.98
C PHE A 447 -4.18 -26.41 22.71
N ASN A 448 -3.03 -25.89 22.32
CA ASN A 448 -1.80 -26.64 22.08
C ASN A 448 -1.00 -26.93 23.37
N GLY A 449 -1.61 -26.82 24.55
CA GLY A 449 -1.05 -27.33 25.80
C GLY A 449 -0.34 -26.31 26.69
N VAL A 450 -0.18 -25.05 26.26
CA VAL A 450 0.37 -24.01 27.12
C VAL A 450 -0.57 -23.79 28.32
N PRO A 451 -0.08 -23.92 29.57
CA PRO A 451 -0.95 -23.78 30.73
C PRO A 451 -1.59 -22.39 30.81
N GLN A 452 -2.91 -22.35 31.05
CA GLN A 452 -3.64 -21.07 31.16
C GLN A 452 -3.07 -20.15 32.23
N ALA A 453 -2.54 -20.71 33.33
CA ALA A 453 -1.89 -19.94 34.39
C ALA A 453 -0.69 -19.12 33.86
N VAL A 454 0.09 -19.66 32.92
CA VAL A 454 1.21 -18.95 32.28
C VAL A 454 0.68 -17.77 31.46
N LEU A 455 -0.38 -17.98 30.67
CA LEU A 455 -0.98 -16.94 29.84
C LEU A 455 -1.59 -15.81 30.68
N VAL A 456 -2.26 -16.15 31.78
CA VAL A 456 -2.81 -15.19 32.74
C VAL A 456 -1.70 -14.37 33.40
N GLU A 457 -0.59 -15.00 33.79
CA GLU A 457 0.52 -14.29 34.41
C GLU A 457 1.21 -13.34 33.41
N LEU A 458 1.40 -13.79 32.15
CA LEU A 458 1.90 -12.93 31.08
C LEU A 458 0.99 -11.72 30.83
N LEU A 459 -0.33 -11.89 30.88
CA LEU A 459 -1.29 -10.79 30.76
C LEU A 459 -1.13 -9.79 31.91
N LYS A 460 -1.05 -10.26 33.16
CA LYS A 460 -0.85 -9.40 34.33
C LYS A 460 0.44 -8.62 34.25
N GLU A 461 1.56 -9.31 34.01
CA GLU A 461 2.87 -8.67 33.89
C GLU A 461 2.92 -7.73 32.69
N GLY A 462 2.30 -8.10 31.57
CA GLY A 462 2.15 -7.25 30.39
C GLY A 462 1.44 -5.95 30.72
N LEU A 463 0.31 -6.03 31.43
CA LEU A 463 -0.45 -4.86 31.88
C LEU A 463 0.39 -3.98 32.82
N THR A 464 1.09 -4.57 33.78
CA THR A 464 2.02 -3.84 34.66
C THR A 464 3.10 -3.13 33.85
N ARG A 465 3.73 -3.82 32.88
CA ARG A 465 4.77 -3.23 32.01
C ARG A 465 4.25 -2.07 31.16
N THR A 466 3.00 -2.12 30.72
CA THR A 466 2.37 -1.05 29.92
C THR A 466 1.94 0.15 30.78
N VAL A 467 1.36 -0.11 31.97
CA VAL A 467 0.71 0.94 32.78
C VAL A 467 1.69 1.60 33.76
N ASP A 468 2.58 0.84 34.40
CA ASP A 468 3.49 1.37 35.42
C ASP A 468 4.36 2.54 34.95
N PRO A 469 4.86 2.58 33.69
CA PRO A 469 5.62 3.72 33.19
C PRO A 469 4.79 5.00 33.00
N LEU A 470 3.47 4.88 32.85
CA LEU A 470 2.54 6.00 32.67
C LEU A 470 2.13 6.65 34.00
N ILE A 471 2.43 6.00 35.12
CA ILE A 471 2.16 6.54 36.46
C ILE A 471 3.33 7.43 36.88
N GLU A 472 3.04 8.67 37.29
CA GLU A 472 4.06 9.62 37.77
C GLU A 472 4.78 9.05 39.01
N LYS A 473 6.08 8.76 38.87
CA LYS A 473 6.96 8.31 39.97
C LYS A 473 7.93 9.42 40.33
N LYS A 474 8.16 9.65 41.63
CA LYS A 474 9.17 10.63 42.10
C LYS A 474 10.57 10.10 41.82
N GLY A 475 11.37 10.82 41.03
CA GLY A 475 12.74 10.46 40.71
C GLY A 475 13.46 11.54 39.89
N ARG A 476 14.80 11.42 39.77
CA ARG A 476 15.66 12.42 39.10
C ARG A 476 15.30 12.69 37.63
N PHE A 477 14.61 11.75 36.97
CA PHE A 477 14.23 11.82 35.56
C PHE A 477 12.75 11.48 35.33
N SER A 478 11.88 11.71 36.33
CA SER A 478 10.45 11.36 36.29
C SER A 478 9.75 11.85 35.03
N ASP A 479 10.03 13.08 34.63
CA ASP A 479 9.32 13.76 33.55
C ASP A 479 9.75 13.21 32.18
N ALA A 480 11.04 12.92 32.01
CA ALA A 480 11.58 12.31 30.79
C ALA A 480 11.11 10.85 30.62
N SER A 481 11.05 10.09 31.71
CA SER A 481 10.50 8.73 31.71
C SER A 481 9.01 8.73 31.37
N LEU A 482 8.24 9.65 31.94
CA LEU A 482 6.82 9.80 31.64
C LEU A 482 6.60 10.23 30.19
N TRP A 483 7.39 11.17 29.68
CA TRP A 483 7.38 11.57 28.27
C TRP A 483 7.63 10.36 27.36
N THR A 484 8.65 9.55 27.67
CA THR A 484 8.98 8.35 26.90
C THR A 484 7.83 7.34 26.91
N ALA A 485 7.21 7.12 28.08
CA ALA A 485 6.08 6.22 28.24
C ALA A 485 4.87 6.66 27.41
N VAL A 486 4.49 7.95 27.45
CA VAL A 486 3.38 8.49 26.65
C VAL A 486 3.69 8.42 25.16
N ASN A 487 4.93 8.68 24.76
CA ASN A 487 5.36 8.61 23.36
C ASN A 487 5.26 7.18 22.82
N HIS A 488 5.64 6.18 23.61
CA HIS A 488 5.48 4.76 23.25
C HIS A 488 4.01 4.33 23.25
N ALA A 489 3.23 4.67 24.28
CA ALA A 489 1.83 4.30 24.38
C ALA A 489 0.98 4.86 23.23
N GLY A 490 1.27 6.09 22.79
CA GLY A 490 0.56 6.74 21.69
C GLY A 490 1.21 6.58 20.32
N GLY A 491 2.34 5.87 20.20
CA GLY A 491 3.11 5.77 18.96
C GLY A 491 3.47 7.12 18.33
N VAL A 492 3.63 8.18 19.14
CA VAL A 492 3.61 9.57 18.65
C VAL A 492 4.76 9.85 17.68
N SER A 493 5.98 9.46 18.04
CA SER A 493 7.15 9.67 17.19
C SER A 493 6.97 9.00 15.82
N SER A 494 6.49 7.75 15.79
CA SER A 494 6.20 7.03 14.55
C SER A 494 5.11 7.72 13.73
N ALA A 495 4.03 8.15 14.37
CA ALA A 495 2.93 8.87 13.71
C ALA A 495 3.38 10.22 13.11
N ARG A 496 4.21 10.98 13.84
CA ARG A 496 4.80 12.25 13.36
C ARG A 496 5.67 12.03 12.14
N VAL A 497 6.57 11.04 12.20
CA VAL A 497 7.46 10.72 11.09
C VAL A 497 6.68 10.17 9.90
N GLN A 498 5.64 9.36 10.11
CA GLN A 498 4.77 8.86 9.05
C GLN A 498 4.06 10.01 8.30
N ARG A 499 3.56 11.02 9.02
CA ARG A 499 2.94 12.21 8.40
C ARG A 499 3.94 13.00 7.54
N LEU A 500 5.20 13.10 7.96
CA LEU A 500 6.25 13.80 7.21
C LEU A 500 6.76 12.99 6.00
N ALA A 501 6.97 11.68 6.18
CA ALA A 501 7.52 10.80 5.15
C ALA A 501 6.48 10.42 4.09
N GLY A 502 5.18 10.50 4.39
CA GLY A 502 4.11 10.14 3.46
C GLY A 502 4.28 8.72 2.91
N GLY A 503 4.24 8.57 1.58
CA GLY A 503 4.43 7.28 0.90
C GLY A 503 5.77 6.57 1.17
N LEU A 504 6.81 7.29 1.62
CA LEU A 504 8.11 6.71 2.00
C LEU A 504 8.08 6.06 3.39
N ALA A 505 7.10 6.35 4.26
CA ALA A 505 7.12 5.90 5.65
C ALA A 505 7.27 4.38 5.80
N ARG A 506 6.59 3.61 4.94
CA ARG A 506 6.67 2.14 4.91
C ARG A 506 7.99 1.62 4.33
N VAL A 507 8.63 2.41 3.47
CA VAL A 507 9.93 2.14 2.82
C VAL A 507 11.13 2.58 3.68
N LEU A 508 10.89 3.41 4.69
CA LEU A 508 11.88 3.80 5.70
C LEU A 508 11.72 3.06 7.04
N GLY A 509 10.61 2.34 7.23
CA GLY A 509 10.38 1.47 8.39
C GLY A 509 9.72 2.15 9.56
N TYR A 510 9.14 3.32 9.29
CA TYR A 510 8.37 4.09 10.26
C TYR A 510 6.95 3.56 10.42
N THR A 511 6.47 2.74 9.48
CA THR A 511 5.15 2.12 9.51
C THR A 511 5.27 0.62 9.24
N ARG A 512 4.74 -0.21 10.15
CA ARG A 512 4.54 -1.64 9.91
C ARG A 512 3.13 -1.89 9.39
N ARG A 513 2.94 -3.05 8.76
CA ARG A 513 1.63 -3.55 8.36
C ARG A 513 0.93 -4.08 9.62
N GLU A 514 0.45 -3.20 10.49
CA GLU A 514 -0.38 -3.64 11.63
C GLU A 514 -1.67 -4.26 11.08
N TRP A 515 -2.07 -5.39 11.67
CA TRP A 515 -3.24 -6.17 11.26
C TRP A 515 -4.57 -5.40 11.45
N HIS A 516 -4.52 -4.30 12.18
CA HIS A 516 -5.48 -3.21 12.14
C HIS A 516 -4.70 -1.92 12.04
N ASP A 517 -4.69 -1.29 10.87
CA ASP A 517 -4.36 0.12 10.78
C ASP A 517 -5.60 0.90 11.24
N PRO A 518 -5.63 1.48 12.46
CA PRO A 518 -6.77 2.28 12.90
C PRO A 518 -6.90 3.56 12.06
N ALA A 519 -5.87 3.91 11.27
CA ALA A 519 -5.87 5.08 10.39
C ALA A 519 -6.54 4.82 9.03
N VAL A 520 -7.04 3.59 8.78
CA VAL A 520 -7.94 3.28 7.67
C VAL A 520 -9.37 3.23 8.21
N TYR A 521 -9.95 4.43 8.37
CA TYR A 521 -11.39 4.69 8.54
C TYR A 521 -12.12 3.96 9.69
N ASP A 522 -12.07 4.52 10.90
CA ASP A 522 -13.31 4.63 11.71
C ASP A 522 -13.97 5.97 11.34
N ASP A 523 -14.36 6.11 10.08
CA ASP A 523 -15.30 7.15 9.66
C ASP A 523 -16.71 6.58 9.87
N LYS A 524 -17.08 6.38 11.14
CA LYS A 524 -18.48 6.27 11.54
C LYS A 524 -19.14 7.63 11.30
N ARG A 525 -19.37 7.94 10.03
CA ARG A 525 -20.43 8.86 9.63
C ARG A 525 -21.73 8.18 9.98
N ASP A 526 -22.35 8.64 11.07
CA ASP A 526 -23.79 8.50 11.24
C ASP A 526 -24.44 9.28 10.09
N ASP A 527 -24.94 8.55 9.08
CA ASP A 527 -25.61 9.10 7.89
C ASP A 527 -26.83 10.00 8.24
N ASP A 528 -27.29 10.00 9.50
CA ASP A 528 -28.47 10.73 9.97
C ASP A 528 -28.19 12.14 10.56
N LYS A 529 -26.93 12.61 10.58
CA LYS A 529 -26.62 13.97 11.04
C LYS A 529 -26.03 14.81 9.91
N LYS A 530 -26.84 15.75 9.39
CA LYS A 530 -26.31 16.94 8.68
C LYS A 530 -25.29 17.62 9.60
N VAL A 531 -24.02 17.53 9.24
CA VAL A 531 -22.95 18.26 9.90
C VAL A 531 -23.16 19.75 9.56
N PRO A 532 -23.15 20.68 10.54
CA PRO A 532 -23.19 22.11 10.25
C PRO A 532 -21.98 22.51 9.39
N ASP A 533 -22.17 23.44 8.45
CA ASP A 533 -21.21 23.86 7.40
C ASP A 533 -19.80 24.27 7.89
N ASP A 534 -19.58 24.47 9.19
CA ASP A 534 -18.30 24.88 9.78
C ASP A 534 -17.34 23.72 10.13
N TYR A 535 -17.75 22.46 10.02
CA TYR A 535 -16.97 21.31 10.50
C TYR A 535 -16.25 20.48 9.40
N THR A 536 -16.47 20.78 8.12
CA THR A 536 -15.90 20.00 7.00
C THR A 536 -14.52 20.49 6.54
N GLU A 537 -14.18 21.77 6.74
CA GLU A 537 -12.84 22.31 6.46
C GLU A 537 -11.79 21.82 7.49
N GLU A 538 -12.18 21.55 8.74
CA GLU A 538 -11.27 21.19 9.85
C GLU A 538 -10.46 19.89 9.63
N GLN A 539 -10.95 18.94 8.83
CA GLN A 539 -10.32 17.60 8.71
C GLN A 539 -9.11 17.57 7.76
N SER A 540 -9.08 18.40 6.74
CA SER A 540 -8.07 18.33 5.66
C SER A 540 -6.68 18.81 6.12
N LEU A 541 -6.66 19.88 6.92
CA LEU A 541 -5.44 20.50 7.46
C LEU A 541 -4.91 19.77 8.71
N SER A 542 -5.84 19.22 9.48
CA SER A 542 -5.63 18.40 10.68
C SER A 542 -4.76 17.16 10.37
N VAL A 543 -5.11 16.40 9.33
CA VAL A 543 -4.50 15.09 9.04
C VAL A 543 -2.99 15.17 8.71
N CYS A 544 -2.51 16.28 8.16
CA CYS A 544 -1.11 16.40 7.74
C CYS A 544 -0.20 17.06 8.77
N THR A 545 -0.69 18.05 9.53
CA THR A 545 0.10 18.72 10.57
C THR A 545 0.06 17.96 11.90
N GLY A 546 -0.98 17.15 12.10
CA GLY A 546 -1.29 16.59 13.40
C GLY A 546 -1.87 17.61 14.39
N ARG A 547 -2.22 18.82 13.92
CA ARG A 547 -2.70 19.95 14.74
C ARG A 547 -4.02 20.50 14.21
N LYS A 548 -4.85 20.97 15.13
CA LYS A 548 -6.11 21.67 14.84
C LYS A 548 -5.80 23.05 14.26
N GLU A 549 -6.49 23.42 13.21
CA GLU A 549 -6.29 24.67 12.48
C GLU A 549 -6.45 25.92 13.37
N TYR A 550 -7.59 26.06 14.04
CA TYR A 550 -7.90 27.29 14.79
C TYR A 550 -7.19 27.40 16.14
N SER A 551 -6.94 26.27 16.81
CA SER A 551 -6.35 26.28 18.17
C SER A 551 -4.84 26.02 18.18
N GLY A 552 -4.27 25.53 17.07
CA GLY A 552 -2.88 25.07 17.01
C GLY A 552 -2.55 23.86 17.90
N ALA A 553 -3.53 23.32 18.64
CA ALA A 553 -3.33 22.20 19.54
C ALA A 553 -3.16 20.88 18.75
N PRO A 554 -2.35 19.92 19.24
CA PRO A 554 -2.30 18.60 18.65
C PRO A 554 -3.68 17.91 18.64
N LEU A 555 -3.92 17.08 17.63
CA LEU A 555 -5.16 16.30 17.50
C LEU A 555 -5.22 15.14 18.49
N SER A 556 -4.10 14.44 18.60
CA SER A 556 -3.96 13.29 19.49
C SER A 556 -3.77 13.76 20.92
N VAL A 557 -4.56 13.18 21.84
CA VAL A 557 -4.41 13.43 23.29
C VAL A 557 -3.00 13.06 23.77
N TYR A 558 -2.37 12.05 23.17
CA TYR A 558 -1.00 11.66 23.47
C TYR A 558 -0.02 12.78 23.10
N GLU A 559 -0.19 13.41 21.94
CA GLU A 559 0.65 14.54 21.51
C GLU A 559 0.44 15.78 22.39
N VAL A 560 -0.81 16.07 22.79
CA VAL A 560 -1.11 17.13 23.77
C VAL A 560 -0.38 16.86 25.09
N ALA A 561 -0.44 15.63 25.59
CA ALA A 561 0.22 15.26 26.84
C ALA A 561 1.75 15.41 26.75
N LEU A 562 2.37 14.99 25.64
CA LEU A 562 3.81 15.15 25.43
C LEU A 562 4.24 16.62 25.37
N ASP A 563 3.51 17.46 24.63
CA ASP A 563 3.82 18.89 24.52
C ASP A 563 3.75 19.56 25.92
N LEU A 564 2.78 19.18 26.75
CA LEU A 564 2.67 19.66 28.14
C LEU A 564 3.81 19.17 29.04
N ILE A 565 4.14 17.88 28.99
CA ILE A 565 5.25 17.31 29.78
C ILE A 565 6.57 17.98 29.37
N GLN A 566 6.78 18.16 28.07
CA GLN A 566 7.98 18.82 27.53
C GLN A 566 8.06 20.30 27.92
N ALA A 567 6.92 20.99 28.07
CA ALA A 567 6.85 22.34 28.60
C ALA A 567 7.06 22.42 30.13
N GLY A 568 7.23 21.29 30.82
CA GLY A 568 7.50 21.21 32.26
C GLY A 568 6.26 21.06 33.14
N PHE A 569 5.09 20.78 32.57
CA PHE A 569 3.90 20.43 33.36
C PHE A 569 3.99 18.99 33.85
N THR A 570 3.57 18.76 35.10
CA THR A 570 3.43 17.41 35.67
C THR A 570 1.96 17.10 35.99
N PRO A 571 1.52 15.83 35.94
CA PRO A 571 0.15 15.46 36.31
C PRO A 571 -0.23 15.86 37.75
N SER A 572 0.74 15.84 38.67
CA SER A 572 0.60 16.33 40.04
C SER A 572 0.29 17.83 40.15
N LYS A 573 0.81 18.66 39.23
CA LYS A 573 0.68 20.12 39.26
C LYS A 573 -0.38 20.67 38.31
N SER A 574 -0.68 19.97 37.22
CA SER A 574 -1.62 20.41 36.18
C SER A 574 -2.86 19.53 36.14
N HIS A 575 -4.01 20.09 36.53
CA HIS A 575 -5.30 19.41 36.37
C HIS A 575 -5.54 19.00 34.91
N TYR A 576 -5.19 19.88 33.97
CA TYR A 576 -5.40 19.63 32.55
C TYR A 576 -4.59 18.43 32.06
N LEU A 577 -3.30 18.36 32.38
CA LEU A 577 -2.46 17.20 32.03
C LEU A 577 -2.93 15.92 32.73
N ARG A 578 -3.36 16.02 34.00
CA ARG A 578 -3.89 14.87 34.74
C ARG A 578 -5.09 14.23 34.06
N GLU A 579 -6.03 15.03 33.56
CA GLU A 579 -7.18 14.50 32.81
C GLU A 579 -6.75 13.83 31.49
N LYS A 580 -5.75 14.38 30.79
CA LYS A 580 -5.19 13.73 29.60
C LYS A 580 -4.48 12.41 29.93
N MET A 581 -3.73 12.35 31.03
CA MET A 581 -3.08 11.13 31.49
C MET A 581 -4.07 10.05 31.91
N LYS A 582 -5.19 10.41 32.55
CA LYS A 582 -6.28 9.45 32.82
C LYS A 582 -6.78 8.80 31.53
N TYR A 583 -7.00 9.59 30.49
CA TYR A 583 -7.40 9.07 29.19
C TYR A 583 -6.32 8.16 28.59
N VAL A 584 -5.04 8.58 28.58
CA VAL A 584 -3.92 7.76 28.07
C VAL A 584 -3.83 6.41 28.78
N ILE A 585 -3.96 6.40 30.12
CA ILE A 585 -3.93 5.18 30.92
C ILE A 585 -5.16 4.31 30.63
N ASP A 586 -6.35 4.89 30.60
CA ASP A 586 -7.60 4.18 30.28
C ASP A 586 -7.53 3.51 28.89
N GLN A 587 -7.05 4.23 27.88
CA GLN A 587 -6.86 3.68 26.54
C GLN A 587 -5.80 2.57 26.51
N SER A 588 -4.70 2.72 27.25
CA SER A 588 -3.66 1.69 27.35
C SER A 588 -4.19 0.41 28.00
N ILE A 589 -5.01 0.54 29.06
CA ILE A 589 -5.67 -0.59 29.73
C ILE A 589 -6.70 -1.24 28.80
N LYS A 590 -7.55 -0.45 28.14
CA LYS A 590 -8.54 -0.96 27.18
C LYS A 590 -7.89 -1.70 26.03
N SER A 591 -6.83 -1.15 25.44
CA SER A 591 -6.08 -1.82 24.37
C SER A 591 -5.50 -3.17 24.82
N ALA A 592 -4.94 -3.23 26.03
CA ALA A 592 -4.40 -4.47 26.58
C ALA A 592 -5.50 -5.51 26.89
N ILE A 593 -6.65 -5.09 27.42
CA ILE A 593 -7.72 -6.00 27.88
C ILE A 593 -8.69 -6.37 26.75
N GLU A 594 -9.24 -5.39 26.04
CA GLU A 594 -10.23 -5.61 24.98
C GLU A 594 -9.57 -6.12 23.69
N GLY A 595 -8.41 -5.55 23.34
CA GLY A 595 -7.60 -5.97 22.19
C GLY A 595 -6.74 -7.20 22.47
N PHE A 596 -6.64 -7.64 23.73
CA PHE A 596 -5.73 -8.69 24.18
C PHE A 596 -4.27 -8.46 23.75
N HIS A 597 -3.82 -7.21 23.60
CA HIS A 597 -2.46 -6.87 23.18
C HIS A 597 -1.44 -7.09 24.31
N VAL A 598 -1.13 -8.36 24.59
CA VAL A 598 -0.23 -8.72 25.69
C VAL A 598 1.21 -8.57 25.24
N SER A 599 1.88 -7.56 25.80
CA SER A 599 3.33 -7.40 25.61
C SER A 599 4.07 -8.55 26.28
N LEU A 600 4.95 -9.21 25.54
CA LEU A 600 5.83 -10.23 26.09
C LEU A 600 7.05 -9.60 26.80
N PRO A 601 7.76 -10.35 27.66
CA PRO A 601 9.03 -9.90 28.19
C PRO A 601 9.99 -9.51 27.06
N GLU A 602 10.75 -8.44 27.29
CA GLU A 602 11.69 -7.91 26.31
C GLU A 602 12.71 -8.98 25.90
N GLY A 603 12.98 -9.06 24.60
CA GLY A 603 13.94 -10.01 24.04
C GLY A 603 13.48 -11.47 24.01
N LYS A 604 12.17 -11.74 24.13
CA LYS A 604 11.59 -13.10 24.04
C LYS A 604 10.70 -13.34 22.81
N SER A 605 10.62 -12.35 21.90
CA SER A 605 9.85 -12.46 20.66
C SER A 605 10.38 -11.56 19.53
N ALA A 606 10.03 -11.91 18.29
CA ALA A 606 10.35 -11.14 17.10
C ALA A 606 9.24 -11.24 16.04
N GLU A 607 9.10 -10.21 15.20
CA GLU A 607 8.31 -10.24 13.97
C GLU A 607 9.13 -9.72 12.80
N ALA A 608 9.22 -10.52 11.74
CA ALA A 608 9.97 -10.17 10.54
C ALA A 608 9.38 -10.84 9.30
N TYR A 609 9.81 -10.37 8.12
CA TYR A 609 9.52 -11.08 6.88
C TYR A 609 10.08 -12.49 6.94
N VAL A 610 9.28 -13.44 6.45
CA VAL A 610 9.73 -14.80 6.24
C VAL A 610 10.28 -14.96 4.82
N ILE A 611 11.41 -15.64 4.69
CA ILE A 611 12.11 -15.86 3.42
C ILE A 611 12.50 -17.33 3.27
N PRO A 612 12.52 -17.87 2.05
CA PRO A 612 13.03 -19.22 1.81
C PRO A 612 14.55 -19.23 1.95
N ASP A 613 15.11 -20.33 2.43
CA ASP A 613 16.56 -20.53 2.55
C ASP A 613 17.27 -20.39 1.18
N PRO A 614 18.06 -19.32 1.01
CA PRO A 614 18.78 -19.06 -0.23
C PRO A 614 19.94 -20.04 -0.43
N THR A 615 20.47 -20.62 0.65
CA THR A 615 21.62 -21.53 0.65
C THR A 615 21.21 -23.00 0.56
N GLY A 616 20.00 -23.34 1.05
CA GLY A 616 19.50 -24.71 1.14
C GLY A 616 20.19 -25.55 2.23
N LEU A 617 20.82 -24.93 3.22
CA LEU A 617 21.53 -25.59 4.31
C LEU A 617 20.65 -25.95 5.51
N LEU A 618 19.52 -25.24 5.71
CA LEU A 618 18.58 -25.53 6.79
C LEU A 618 17.86 -26.87 6.53
N ARG A 619 17.84 -27.76 7.52
CA ARG A 619 17.08 -29.02 7.45
C ARG A 619 15.58 -28.76 7.63
N PRO A 620 14.71 -29.74 7.28
CA PRO A 620 13.29 -29.61 7.57
C PRO A 620 13.03 -29.26 9.04
N ARG A 621 12.15 -28.27 9.28
CA ARG A 621 11.80 -27.70 10.61
C ARG A 621 12.94 -26.95 11.32
N GLU A 622 14.03 -26.62 10.62
CA GLU A 622 15.01 -25.63 11.09
C GLU A 622 14.72 -24.25 10.50
N ILE A 623 14.98 -23.22 11.30
CA ILE A 623 14.92 -21.81 10.90
C ILE A 623 16.20 -21.07 11.31
N PHE A 624 16.44 -19.91 10.70
CA PHE A 624 17.48 -18.98 11.10
C PHE A 624 16.90 -17.58 11.28
N TYR A 625 17.31 -16.89 12.35
CA TYR A 625 16.94 -15.49 12.58
C TYR A 625 18.10 -14.74 13.23
N TYR A 626 18.54 -13.67 12.55
CA TYR A 626 19.56 -12.75 13.02
C TYR A 626 18.96 -11.34 13.16
N SER A 627 19.00 -10.77 14.37
CA SER A 627 18.67 -9.37 14.60
C SER A 627 19.89 -8.47 14.41
N SER A 628 19.79 -7.46 13.55
CA SER A 628 20.87 -6.48 13.38
C SER A 628 21.09 -5.58 14.61
N LYS A 629 20.13 -5.57 15.54
CA LYS A 629 20.24 -4.91 16.85
C LYS A 629 20.40 -5.98 17.92
N ALA A 630 21.28 -5.73 18.90
CA ALA A 630 21.42 -6.62 20.05
C ALA A 630 20.07 -6.81 20.75
N ILE A 631 19.71 -8.06 21.01
CA ILE A 631 18.55 -8.45 21.80
C ILE A 631 19.02 -8.63 23.24
N LEU A 632 18.40 -7.91 24.17
CA LEU A 632 18.69 -8.04 25.59
C LEU A 632 17.85 -9.15 26.21
N ASP A 633 18.51 -10.19 26.72
CA ASP A 633 17.90 -11.11 27.67
C ASP A 633 18.04 -10.53 29.08
N LYS A 634 16.94 -10.02 29.65
CA LYS A 634 16.94 -9.45 31.01
C LYS A 634 17.15 -10.47 32.11
N GLU A 635 16.78 -11.73 31.90
CA GLU A 635 16.93 -12.78 32.91
C GLU A 635 18.39 -13.19 33.03
N LEU A 636 19.09 -13.29 31.89
CA LEU A 636 20.51 -13.63 31.85
C LEU A 636 21.43 -12.40 31.91
N ASN A 637 20.85 -11.20 31.78
CA ASN A 637 21.56 -9.92 31.61
C ASN A 637 22.65 -10.01 30.52
N LYS A 638 22.29 -10.61 29.38
CA LYS A 638 23.19 -10.85 28.24
C LYS A 638 22.55 -10.34 26.95
N GLU A 639 23.39 -9.86 26.07
CA GLU A 639 23.01 -9.49 24.72
C GLU A 639 23.35 -10.60 23.73
N PHE A 640 22.47 -10.83 22.76
CA PHE A 640 22.69 -11.75 21.66
C PHE A 640 22.02 -11.22 20.38
N ASN A 641 22.44 -11.71 19.22
CA ASN A 641 21.87 -11.32 17.93
C ASN A 641 21.20 -12.47 17.20
N ILE A 642 21.63 -13.69 17.46
CA ILE A 642 21.16 -14.91 16.79
C ILE A 642 20.31 -15.70 17.77
N VAL A 643 19.09 -16.04 17.36
CA VAL A 643 18.21 -16.88 18.16
C VAL A 643 18.58 -18.34 17.91
N GLU A 644 18.80 -19.09 18.99
CA GLU A 644 19.07 -20.52 18.95
C GLU A 644 18.14 -21.26 19.91
N GLY A 645 17.81 -22.51 19.60
CA GLY A 645 16.96 -23.34 20.46
C GLY A 645 15.58 -23.60 19.88
N ASP A 646 14.72 -24.18 20.69
CA ASP A 646 13.32 -24.42 20.30
C ASP A 646 12.54 -23.11 20.35
N VAL A 647 11.78 -22.84 19.31
CA VAL A 647 10.97 -21.62 19.17
C VAL A 647 9.61 -21.95 18.59
N LEU A 648 8.62 -21.10 18.84
CA LEU A 648 7.32 -21.14 18.18
C LEU A 648 7.31 -20.13 17.04
N ILE A 649 6.89 -20.56 15.86
CA ILE A 649 6.65 -19.70 14.70
C ILE A 649 5.16 -19.72 14.35
N GLY A 650 4.60 -18.56 14.05
CA GLY A 650 3.21 -18.45 13.61
C GLY A 650 3.00 -17.26 12.69
N ARG A 651 1.82 -17.23 12.06
CA ARG A 651 1.38 -16.15 11.18
C ARG A 651 -0.06 -15.79 11.52
N TYR A 652 -0.37 -14.50 11.59
CA TYR A 652 -1.75 -14.05 11.66
C TYR A 652 -2.36 -14.04 10.24
N PRO A 653 -3.64 -14.44 10.08
CA PRO A 653 -4.59 -14.84 11.12
C PRO A 653 -4.37 -16.30 11.52
N ILE A 654 -4.71 -16.66 12.76
CA ILE A 654 -4.61 -18.04 13.25
C ILE A 654 -6.00 -18.69 13.18
N ARG A 655 -6.13 -19.76 12.41
CA ARG A 655 -7.39 -20.48 12.12
C ARG A 655 -7.34 -21.94 12.51
N LEU A 656 -6.26 -22.64 12.21
CA LEU A 656 -6.09 -24.04 12.58
C LEU A 656 -5.19 -24.19 13.81
N ALA A 657 -5.34 -25.30 14.53
CA ALA A 657 -4.46 -25.63 15.65
C ALA A 657 -2.98 -25.68 15.22
N SER A 658 -2.72 -26.09 13.97
CA SER A 658 -1.39 -26.17 13.35
C SER A 658 -0.79 -24.82 12.92
N ASP A 659 -1.53 -23.71 12.94
CA ASP A 659 -1.02 -22.42 12.42
C ASP A 659 0.09 -21.80 13.28
N ILE A 660 0.33 -22.35 14.47
CA ILE A 660 1.57 -22.18 15.23
C ILE A 660 2.32 -23.51 15.19
N GLN A 661 3.60 -23.46 14.84
CA GLN A 661 4.49 -24.61 14.76
C GLN A 661 5.68 -24.43 15.70
N LYS A 662 6.10 -25.52 16.35
CA LYS A 662 7.36 -25.59 17.10
C LYS A 662 8.49 -26.03 16.17
N VAL A 663 9.50 -25.18 16.04
CA VAL A 663 10.65 -25.37 15.15
C VAL A 663 11.96 -25.15 15.90
N ARG A 664 13.09 -25.50 15.28
CA ARG A 664 14.42 -25.31 15.86
C ARG A 664 15.12 -24.12 15.18
N ALA A 665 15.46 -23.10 15.94
CA ALA A 665 16.36 -22.05 15.50
C ALA A 665 17.81 -22.52 15.63
N VAL A 666 18.59 -22.38 14.55
CA VAL A 666 19.98 -22.83 14.44
C VAL A 666 20.88 -21.73 13.89
N ASP A 667 22.14 -21.69 14.34
CA ASP A 667 23.14 -20.78 13.79
C ASP A 667 23.82 -21.38 12.55
N ILE A 668 23.64 -20.72 11.40
CA ILE A 668 24.27 -21.08 10.12
C ILE A 668 25.11 -19.88 9.64
N PRO A 669 26.45 -19.97 9.65
CA PRO A 669 27.33 -18.86 9.26
C PRO A 669 27.04 -18.29 7.85
N ALA A 670 26.67 -19.16 6.90
CA ALA A 670 26.33 -18.73 5.54
C ALA A 670 25.07 -17.84 5.46
N LEU A 671 24.26 -17.80 6.53
CA LEU A 671 23.04 -17.00 6.61
C LEU A 671 23.22 -15.69 7.39
N HIS A 672 24.40 -15.39 7.95
CA HIS A 672 24.65 -14.19 8.78
C HIS A 672 24.39 -12.86 8.08
N GLU A 673 24.45 -12.86 6.75
CA GLU A 673 24.13 -11.70 5.93
C GLU A 673 22.62 -11.47 5.75
N TYR A 674 21.78 -12.43 6.12
CA TYR A 674 20.33 -12.35 6.04
C TYR A 674 19.74 -11.85 7.36
N LYS A 675 19.95 -10.56 7.63
CA LYS A 675 19.55 -9.91 8.89
C LYS A 675 18.10 -9.44 8.83
N ASN A 676 17.43 -9.47 9.98
CA ASN A 676 16.08 -8.98 10.21
C ASN A 676 15.00 -9.66 9.34
N VAL A 677 15.21 -10.94 9.05
CA VAL A 677 14.29 -11.83 8.32
C VAL A 677 14.31 -13.20 8.99
N ILE A 678 13.21 -13.93 8.90
CA ILE A 678 13.11 -15.33 9.34
C ILE A 678 13.37 -16.20 8.13
N VAL A 679 14.50 -16.91 8.12
CA VAL A 679 14.84 -17.84 7.05
C VAL A 679 14.29 -19.21 7.39
N VAL A 680 13.51 -19.80 6.48
CA VAL A 680 12.93 -21.14 6.67
C VAL A 680 13.47 -22.11 5.61
N SER A 681 13.58 -23.37 5.99
CA SER A 681 14.08 -24.41 5.09
C SER A 681 13.30 -24.52 3.79
N VAL A 682 14.03 -24.74 2.70
CA VAL A 682 13.50 -25.13 1.37
C VAL A 682 13.54 -26.65 1.17
N GLN A 683 13.83 -27.41 2.22
CA GLN A 683 13.81 -28.87 2.24
C GLN A 683 12.56 -29.37 2.96
N GLY A 684 12.13 -30.58 2.61
CA GLY A 684 10.97 -31.24 3.21
C GLY A 684 9.99 -31.73 2.17
N ASP A 685 8.89 -32.31 2.65
CA ASP A 685 7.75 -32.79 1.88
C ASP A 685 6.69 -31.70 1.66
N ARG A 686 6.81 -30.56 2.35
CA ARG A 686 5.89 -29.43 2.28
C ARG A 686 6.58 -28.13 2.69
N SER A 687 6.14 -27.02 2.10
CA SER A 687 6.53 -25.68 2.55
C SER A 687 5.99 -25.35 3.94
N LEU A 688 6.86 -24.96 4.87
CA LEU A 688 6.49 -24.56 6.24
C LEU A 688 5.42 -23.46 6.23
N MET A 689 5.49 -22.52 5.29
CA MET A 689 4.54 -21.40 5.22
C MET A 689 3.10 -21.84 4.97
N THR A 690 2.89 -22.95 4.27
CA THR A 690 1.54 -23.48 4.06
C THR A 690 0.92 -24.05 5.34
N LEU A 691 1.74 -24.46 6.32
CA LEU A 691 1.28 -24.83 7.66
C LEU A 691 0.91 -23.62 8.51
N LEU A 692 1.40 -22.43 8.16
CA LEU A 692 1.18 -21.19 8.89
C LEU A 692 0.05 -20.40 8.24
N SER A 693 -1.19 -20.90 8.36
CA SER A 693 -2.39 -20.28 7.81
C SER A 693 -2.36 -20.16 6.26
N GLY A 694 -1.73 -21.12 5.57
CA GLY A 694 -1.62 -21.09 4.10
C GLY A 694 -0.78 -19.93 3.56
N GLY A 695 0.24 -19.48 4.29
CA GLY A 695 1.12 -18.38 3.90
C GLY A 695 2.09 -18.72 2.77
N ASP A 696 2.79 -17.68 2.30
CA ASP A 696 3.80 -17.75 1.25
C ASP A 696 4.99 -16.81 1.55
N PHE A 697 5.84 -16.53 0.56
CA PHE A 697 6.99 -15.63 0.70
C PHE A 697 6.83 -14.32 -0.10
N ASP A 698 5.60 -13.90 -0.41
CA ASP A 698 5.32 -12.70 -1.21
C ASP A 698 5.39 -11.37 -0.40
N GLY A 699 5.76 -11.51 0.88
CA GLY A 699 5.86 -10.47 1.89
C GLY A 699 5.04 -10.77 3.14
N ASP A 700 4.84 -12.04 3.46
CA ASP A 700 4.28 -12.47 4.74
C ASP A 700 5.26 -12.23 5.89
N VAL A 701 4.69 -11.87 7.04
CA VAL A 701 5.41 -11.61 8.28
C VAL A 701 5.02 -12.68 9.27
N CYS A 702 6.00 -13.38 9.82
CA CYS A 702 5.81 -14.35 10.90
C CYS A 702 6.26 -13.74 12.23
N PHE A 703 5.62 -14.19 13.31
CA PHE A 703 6.09 -13.96 14.66
C PHE A 703 6.87 -15.18 15.15
N LEU A 704 7.91 -14.93 15.95
CA LEU A 704 8.72 -15.91 16.67
C LEU A 704 8.58 -15.68 18.16
N LEU A 705 8.35 -16.75 18.91
CA LEU A 705 8.30 -16.75 20.37
C LEU A 705 9.32 -17.76 20.91
N TRP A 706 10.22 -17.32 21.79
CA TRP A 706 11.20 -18.20 22.43
C TRP A 706 11.20 -18.05 23.96
N LEU A 707 10.08 -17.62 24.52
CA LEU A 707 9.85 -17.66 25.96
C LEU A 707 9.69 -19.11 26.43
N ALA A 708 10.56 -19.56 27.32
CA ALA A 708 10.62 -20.95 27.77
C ALA A 708 9.27 -21.49 28.28
N SER A 709 8.51 -20.69 29.02
CA SER A 709 7.19 -21.09 29.56
C SER A 709 6.14 -21.33 28.47
N LEU A 710 6.25 -20.68 27.31
CA LEU A 710 5.39 -20.94 26.15
C LEU A 710 5.91 -22.15 25.37
N VAL A 711 7.20 -22.15 25.03
CA VAL A 711 7.81 -23.19 24.19
C VAL A 711 7.74 -24.58 24.82
N GLN A 712 7.96 -24.70 26.14
CA GLN A 712 7.95 -25.98 26.84
C GLN A 712 6.53 -26.53 27.01
N GLY A 713 5.54 -25.67 27.20
CA GLY A 713 4.13 -26.07 27.32
C GLY A 713 3.47 -26.43 25.98
N PHE A 714 4.02 -25.94 24.86
CA PHE A 714 3.42 -26.12 23.55
C PHE A 714 3.67 -27.51 22.95
N GLN A 715 2.62 -28.09 22.38
CA GLN A 715 2.58 -29.37 21.68
C GLN A 715 2.10 -29.15 20.25
N ASP A 716 2.90 -29.57 19.28
CA ASP A 716 2.53 -29.47 17.86
C ASP A 716 1.30 -30.32 17.54
N LYS A 717 0.43 -29.76 16.71
CA LYS A 717 -0.71 -30.46 16.11
C LYS A 717 -0.50 -30.61 14.61
N PRO A 718 -0.90 -31.76 14.02
CA PRO A 718 -0.88 -31.94 12.57
C PRO A 718 -1.89 -31.00 11.91
N LEU A 719 -1.70 -30.73 10.63
CA LEU A 719 -2.66 -29.98 9.83
C LEU A 719 -3.97 -30.78 9.70
N SER A 720 -5.08 -30.20 10.15
CA SER A 720 -6.41 -30.79 9.95
C SER A 720 -6.82 -30.65 8.49
N ALA A 721 -7.20 -31.74 7.82
CA ALA A 721 -7.67 -31.71 6.44
C ALA A 721 -9.01 -30.94 6.30
N PRO A 722 -9.27 -30.31 5.14
CA PRO A 722 -10.59 -29.73 4.88
C PRO A 722 -11.65 -30.84 4.84
N PRO A 723 -12.94 -30.49 5.09
CA PRO A 723 -14.04 -31.42 4.90
C PRO A 723 -14.05 -32.00 3.48
N LYS A 724 -14.59 -33.22 3.34
CA LYS A 724 -14.69 -33.87 2.03
C LYS A 724 -15.59 -33.04 1.09
N ASP A 725 -15.18 -32.92 -0.17
CA ASP A 725 -15.90 -32.19 -1.23
C ASP A 725 -16.18 -30.70 -0.87
N PHE A 726 -15.32 -30.12 -0.01
CA PHE A 726 -15.48 -28.76 0.53
C PHE A 726 -15.62 -27.69 -0.57
N MET A 727 -14.79 -27.76 -1.61
CA MET A 727 -14.82 -26.77 -2.68
C MET A 727 -16.11 -26.86 -3.48
N GLU A 728 -16.59 -28.06 -3.78
CA GLU A 728 -17.81 -28.28 -4.56
C GLU A 728 -19.08 -27.94 -3.77
N MET A 729 -19.11 -28.21 -2.46
CA MET A 729 -20.29 -27.99 -1.62
C MET A 729 -20.47 -26.53 -1.18
N HIS A 730 -19.39 -25.74 -1.12
CA HIS A 730 -19.43 -24.41 -0.51
C HIS A 730 -19.08 -23.25 -1.46
N PHE A 731 -18.50 -23.53 -2.63
CA PHE A 731 -18.08 -22.47 -3.56
C PHE A 731 -18.58 -22.71 -4.99
N GLU A 732 -19.21 -21.68 -5.54
CA GLU A 732 -19.47 -21.61 -6.97
C GLU A 732 -18.24 -21.00 -7.67
N ARG A 733 -17.61 -21.78 -8.56
CA ARG A 733 -16.48 -21.29 -9.35
C ARG A 733 -16.98 -20.90 -10.74
N ASP A 734 -17.04 -19.61 -11.03
CA ASP A 734 -17.13 -19.15 -12.42
C ASP A 734 -15.74 -19.22 -13.06
N ILE A 735 -15.54 -20.22 -13.91
CA ILE A 735 -14.26 -20.53 -14.57
C ILE A 735 -14.26 -19.97 -16.01
N GLN A 736 -15.04 -18.91 -16.30
CA GLN A 736 -14.91 -18.26 -17.59
C GLN A 736 -13.49 -17.67 -17.74
N SER A 737 -12.73 -18.21 -18.69
CA SER A 737 -11.41 -17.69 -19.07
C SER A 737 -11.53 -16.41 -19.91
N VAL A 738 -10.44 -15.64 -20.01
CA VAL A 738 -10.40 -14.44 -20.85
C VAL A 738 -10.69 -14.76 -22.32
N VAL A 739 -10.20 -15.88 -22.85
CA VAL A 739 -10.52 -16.31 -24.23
C VAL A 739 -12.00 -16.61 -24.42
N GLN A 740 -12.63 -17.32 -23.46
CA GLN A 740 -14.07 -17.57 -23.51
C GLN A 740 -14.90 -16.28 -23.36
N PHE A 741 -14.41 -15.32 -22.57
CA PHE A 741 -15.04 -14.00 -22.47
C PHE A 741 -14.94 -13.23 -23.79
N GLN A 742 -13.79 -13.30 -24.46
CA GLN A 742 -13.57 -12.73 -25.78
C GLN A 742 -14.54 -13.32 -26.81
N ASP A 743 -14.69 -14.64 -26.88
CA ASP A 743 -15.65 -15.29 -27.77
C ASP A 743 -17.09 -14.78 -27.55
N CYS A 744 -17.48 -14.55 -26.29
CA CYS A 744 -18.79 -14.00 -25.96
C CYS A 744 -18.94 -12.54 -26.41
N VAL A 745 -17.89 -11.72 -26.30
CA VAL A 745 -17.90 -10.32 -26.80
C VAL A 745 -18.03 -10.30 -28.33
N GLU A 746 -17.28 -11.13 -29.04
CA GLU A 746 -17.34 -11.23 -30.50
C GLU A 746 -18.71 -11.68 -31.00
N LYS A 747 -19.39 -12.56 -30.24
CA LYS A 747 -20.78 -12.99 -30.49
C LYS A 747 -21.84 -11.97 -30.01
N ASN A 748 -21.43 -10.78 -29.56
CA ASN A 748 -22.30 -9.73 -28.99
C ASN A 748 -23.13 -10.18 -27.76
N GLN A 749 -22.64 -11.17 -27.02
CA GLN A 749 -23.29 -11.68 -25.80
C GLN A 749 -22.86 -10.93 -24.53
N ARG A 750 -21.80 -10.13 -24.61
CA ARG A 750 -21.26 -9.32 -23.51
C ARG A 750 -21.06 -7.88 -23.99
N THR A 751 -21.30 -6.94 -23.09
CA THR A 751 -21.26 -5.49 -23.34
C THR A 751 -20.18 -4.81 -22.48
N GLN A 752 -19.96 -3.50 -22.70
CA GLN A 752 -19.10 -2.69 -21.83
C GLN A 752 -19.57 -2.72 -20.37
N SER A 753 -20.89 -2.72 -20.14
CA SER A 753 -21.46 -2.74 -18.80
C SER A 753 -21.16 -4.06 -18.09
N ASP A 754 -21.21 -5.19 -18.81
CA ASP A 754 -20.86 -6.49 -18.24
C ASP A 754 -19.40 -6.55 -17.82
N PHE A 755 -18.49 -6.02 -18.65
CA PHE A 755 -17.07 -5.96 -18.31
C PHE A 755 -16.79 -5.04 -17.12
N VAL A 756 -17.44 -3.88 -17.06
CA VAL A 756 -17.34 -2.96 -15.92
C VAL A 756 -17.89 -3.58 -14.64
N ASP A 757 -18.98 -4.36 -14.72
CA ASP A 757 -19.50 -5.07 -13.55
C ASP A 757 -18.52 -6.12 -13.00
N ILE A 758 -17.84 -6.86 -13.90
CA ILE A 758 -16.76 -7.80 -13.54
C ILE A 758 -15.57 -7.07 -12.93
N LEU A 759 -15.18 -5.91 -13.48
CA LEU A 759 -14.14 -5.06 -12.90
C LEU A 759 -14.47 -4.64 -11.46
N MET A 760 -15.76 -4.44 -11.16
CA MET A 760 -16.26 -4.05 -9.84
C MET A 760 -16.51 -5.24 -8.88
N THR A 761 -16.21 -6.48 -9.25
CA THR A 761 -16.41 -7.67 -8.38
C THR A 761 -15.73 -7.53 -7.02
N GLY A 762 -14.60 -6.82 -6.92
CA GLY A 762 -13.93 -6.58 -5.64
C GLY A 762 -14.58 -5.51 -4.72
N LEU A 763 -15.69 -4.89 -5.14
CA LEU A 763 -16.41 -3.86 -4.37
C LEU A 763 -17.55 -4.46 -3.51
N THR A 764 -17.77 -5.77 -3.59
CA THR A 764 -18.81 -6.46 -2.81
C THR A 764 -18.35 -6.73 -1.38
N LYS A 765 -19.29 -6.87 -0.44
CA LYS A 765 -18.95 -7.24 0.94
C LYS A 765 -18.41 -8.68 0.94
N GLY A 766 -17.10 -8.83 1.11
CA GLY A 766 -16.49 -10.13 1.36
C GLY A 766 -17.09 -10.75 2.63
N MET A 767 -17.61 -11.98 2.53
CA MET A 767 -18.12 -12.71 3.69
C MET A 767 -17.00 -13.19 4.63
N VAL A 768 -15.74 -13.03 4.22
CA VAL A 768 -14.54 -13.43 4.98
C VAL A 768 -14.54 -12.88 6.41
N GLY A 769 -14.88 -11.60 6.60
CA GLY A 769 -14.94 -11.01 7.96
C GLY A 769 -16.03 -11.64 8.83
N LEU A 770 -17.17 -12.00 8.23
CA LEU A 770 -18.27 -12.68 8.92
C LEU A 770 -17.88 -14.12 9.31
N TYR A 771 -17.31 -14.88 8.37
CA TYR A 771 -16.83 -16.25 8.62
C TYR A 771 -15.68 -16.27 9.63
N SER A 772 -14.77 -15.29 9.58
CA SER A 772 -13.75 -15.07 10.61
C SER A 772 -14.37 -14.92 12.00
N MET A 773 -15.42 -14.11 12.15
CA MET A 773 -16.10 -13.94 13.43
C MET A 773 -16.81 -15.25 13.86
N PHE A 774 -17.43 -15.97 12.93
CA PHE A 774 -18.07 -17.25 13.24
C PHE A 774 -17.04 -18.30 13.69
N HIS A 775 -15.90 -18.37 13.02
CA HIS A 775 -14.77 -19.20 13.40
C HIS A 775 -14.31 -18.88 14.84
N ASP A 776 -14.06 -17.61 15.15
CA ASP A 776 -13.57 -17.20 16.47
C ASP A 776 -14.58 -17.57 17.59
N LYS A 777 -15.88 -17.47 17.30
CA LYS A 777 -16.94 -17.92 18.22
C LYS A 777 -17.00 -19.45 18.34
N SER A 778 -16.82 -20.17 17.23
CA SER A 778 -16.81 -21.63 17.20
C SER A 778 -15.66 -22.19 18.02
N VAL A 779 -14.44 -21.70 17.80
CA VAL A 779 -13.24 -22.12 18.55
C VAL A 779 -13.40 -21.87 20.05
N ARG A 780 -13.92 -20.72 20.45
CA ARG A 780 -14.17 -20.42 21.87
C ARG A 780 -15.19 -21.37 22.52
N LYS A 781 -16.16 -21.86 21.75
CA LYS A 781 -17.24 -22.72 22.25
C LYS A 781 -16.89 -24.21 22.20
N TYR A 782 -16.23 -24.65 21.13
CA TYR A 782 -16.06 -26.07 20.79
C TYR A 782 -14.59 -26.51 20.70
N GLY A 783 -13.63 -25.58 20.67
CA GLY A 783 -12.22 -25.87 20.43
C GLY A 783 -11.84 -25.96 18.95
N TYR A 784 -10.55 -26.12 18.66
CA TYR A 784 -10.02 -26.20 17.30
C TYR A 784 -10.26 -27.57 16.62
N ASP A 785 -10.28 -28.67 17.39
CA ASP A 785 -10.45 -30.02 16.85
C ASP A 785 -11.91 -30.35 16.48
N ASN A 786 -12.85 -29.41 16.66
CA ASN A 786 -14.24 -29.62 16.30
C ASN A 786 -14.47 -29.42 14.80
N ASP A 787 -15.22 -30.33 14.18
CA ASP A 787 -15.54 -30.29 12.74
C ASP A 787 -16.12 -28.95 12.28
N GLN A 788 -16.94 -28.29 13.10
CA GLN A 788 -17.51 -26.98 12.77
C GLN A 788 -16.44 -25.88 12.77
N SER A 789 -15.50 -25.92 13.71
CA SER A 789 -14.37 -24.97 13.75
C SER A 789 -13.43 -25.20 12.57
N ILE A 790 -13.15 -26.46 12.22
CA ILE A 790 -12.33 -26.82 11.05
C ILE A 790 -13.00 -26.35 9.76
N LEU A 791 -14.29 -26.63 9.57
CA LEU A 791 -15.05 -26.15 8.41
C LEU A 791 -14.95 -24.63 8.29
N LEU A 792 -15.21 -23.90 9.38
CA LEU A 792 -15.16 -22.43 9.40
C LEU A 792 -13.75 -21.86 9.26
N ALA A 793 -12.70 -22.65 9.53
CA ALA A 793 -11.32 -22.26 9.29
C ALA A 793 -10.96 -22.28 7.79
N TYR A 794 -11.59 -23.18 7.02
CA TYR A 794 -11.40 -23.29 5.57
C TYR A 794 -12.33 -22.39 4.75
N MET A 795 -13.47 -21.96 5.32
CA MET A 795 -14.40 -20.97 4.73
C MET A 795 -13.82 -19.55 4.77
#